data_AF-A0A2W5A312-F1
#
_entry.id   AF-A0A2W5A312-F1
#
_cell.length_a   1.000
_cell.length_b   1.000
_cell.length_c   1.000
_cell.angle_alpha   90.00
_cell.angle_beta   90.00
_cell.angle_gamma   90.00
#
_symmetry.space_group_name_H-M   'P 1'
#
loop_
_entity.id
_entity.type
_entity.pdbx_description
1 polymer ?
#
loop_
_entity_poly.entity_id
_entity_poly.type
_entity_poly.pdbx_seq_one_letter_code
_entity_poly.pdbx_strand_id
1 'polypeptide(L)'
;MTASVKLAKLTLSPINVRKRPDELLEIPQMAADLEARGVLQNLLVTPVRKPRGTFEVFDGGRRLRGLRLLAERGVIDPETYDVPVKVLVGDEATLSETSTAANFHQLKMTPAEECRAFQYFIGLTGDIDGVAKRFGLTRRFVEGRLRLATLAEPIFEALSEGTITLDVAKAYASTENQEKQLLVWNSYGTSYSNADTIRRVIANETMNSTDPVAILVGEDRYADAGGKVDRDLFSDSGDKWVNPEIAQRLAADIMEAEAKRVGEEFGFGWIRPIASNYTHSAAAGLYRVILPAADLTEEQQRRLQEIAERQQAISVAMDDEAIGEDAYKALDQEYDELSAEEHAIRNVAPVLPDELRPLVGAFLKLTPKGEMVLDAEYYSEEPIRIGGTEDETGATADKGSRSRPSGAGRESASPASRPEAVAPGGKPLSARLYDELAMQRRDVLAATLLSHPALALDYALFVMIDDRMTAESAYGSTIRARSPQDPVTGEQPATRARSYLAEAHDGLDAGWTEYQSQVDRFEAFRGLDDDAKAAWLAYIVAMSLEAPNSRAEHSPLHNRLATIMEIDVASWWRPTSENFFDRVSKGSILTLLADVGGAALTARHATMKKSEISESCAKLFAGEAIVEPDVSDAALAWVPNAMKFLDFAPADDLDVDDEPEDQGVDQETLAVNDADGEPQLDDRDALAA
;
A
#
# COMPACT_ATOMS: atom_id res chain seq x y z
N MET A 1 -45.31 51.33 -7.23
CA MET A 1 -46.40 51.42 -6.23
C MET A 1 -46.40 50.14 -5.40
N THR A 2 -46.59 50.18 -4.08
CA THR A 2 -46.81 48.96 -3.28
C THR A 2 -48.29 48.61 -3.26
N ALA A 3 -48.63 47.34 -3.44
CA ALA A 3 -50.00 46.82 -3.49
C ALA A 3 -50.05 45.39 -2.95
N SER A 4 -51.26 44.86 -2.75
CA SER A 4 -51.48 43.42 -2.56
C SER A 4 -52.09 42.80 -3.81
N VAL A 5 -51.67 41.60 -4.17
CA VAL A 5 -52.18 40.83 -5.31
C VAL A 5 -52.39 39.38 -4.87
N LYS A 6 -53.52 38.77 -5.27
CA LYS A 6 -53.81 37.36 -4.99
C LYS A 6 -52.78 36.45 -5.63
N LEU A 7 -52.34 35.41 -4.94
CA LEU A 7 -51.30 34.49 -5.41
C LEU A 7 -51.62 33.86 -6.78
N ALA A 8 -52.90 33.51 -7.03
CA ALA A 8 -53.38 33.01 -8.31
C ALA A 8 -53.15 33.97 -9.51
N LYS A 9 -52.97 35.27 -9.25
CA LYS A 9 -52.72 36.31 -10.27
C LYS A 9 -51.22 36.61 -10.47
N LEU A 10 -50.33 35.82 -9.87
CA LEU A 10 -48.87 35.97 -9.99
C LEU A 10 -48.23 34.84 -10.82
N THR A 11 -47.64 35.22 -11.94
CA THR A 11 -46.80 34.35 -12.79
C THR A 11 -45.32 34.69 -12.61
N LEU A 12 -44.42 33.74 -12.87
CA LEU A 12 -42.97 34.01 -12.89
C LEU A 12 -42.61 34.63 -14.25
N SER A 13 -41.90 35.76 -14.25
CA SER A 13 -41.47 36.41 -15.49
C SER A 13 -40.19 35.78 -16.06
N PRO A 14 -40.05 35.62 -17.39
CA PRO A 14 -38.79 35.25 -18.03
C PRO A 14 -37.61 36.21 -17.74
N ILE A 15 -37.93 37.45 -17.35
CA ILE A 15 -37.00 38.53 -17.00
C ILE A 15 -36.24 38.23 -15.70
N ASN A 16 -36.70 37.28 -14.87
CA ASN A 16 -36.02 36.96 -13.61
C ASN A 16 -34.58 36.43 -13.84
N VAL A 17 -33.60 37.12 -13.28
CA VAL A 17 -32.17 36.85 -13.52
C VAL A 17 -31.68 35.55 -12.85
N ARG A 18 -32.37 35.04 -11.82
CA ARG A 18 -31.97 33.82 -11.09
C ARG A 18 -32.62 32.57 -11.72
N LYS A 19 -31.94 32.03 -12.74
CA LYS A 19 -32.38 30.88 -13.56
C LYS A 19 -31.89 29.49 -13.08
N ARG A 20 -31.43 29.34 -11.83
CA ARG A 20 -30.96 28.03 -11.31
C ARG A 20 -32.12 27.01 -11.23
N PRO A 21 -31.86 25.70 -11.36
CA PRO A 21 -32.83 24.64 -11.10
C PRO A 21 -33.44 24.72 -9.69
N ASP A 22 -34.71 24.33 -9.57
CA ASP A 22 -35.51 24.44 -8.33
C ASP A 22 -34.88 23.75 -7.11
N GLU A 23 -34.24 22.60 -7.33
CA GLU A 23 -33.51 21.83 -6.30
C GLU A 23 -32.41 22.65 -5.63
N LEU A 24 -31.76 23.54 -6.38
CA LEU A 24 -30.68 24.42 -5.91
C LEU A 24 -31.16 25.80 -5.42
N LEU A 25 -32.48 25.99 -5.28
CA LEU A 25 -33.09 27.24 -4.81
C LEU A 25 -33.58 27.19 -3.35
N GLU A 26 -33.40 26.06 -2.64
CA GLU A 26 -33.81 25.87 -1.24
C GLU A 26 -35.29 26.31 -1.02
N ILE A 27 -36.17 25.89 -1.92
CA ILE A 27 -37.60 26.25 -1.88
C ILE A 27 -38.30 25.71 -0.61
N PRO A 28 -38.01 24.50 -0.09
CA PRO A 28 -38.58 24.04 1.18
C PRO A 28 -38.26 24.94 2.38
N GLN A 29 -37.02 25.45 2.46
CA GLN A 29 -36.57 26.38 3.50
C GLN A 29 -37.34 27.71 3.40
N MET A 30 -37.46 28.25 2.18
CA MET A 30 -38.23 29.45 1.90
C MET A 30 -39.72 29.28 2.24
N ALA A 31 -40.31 28.11 1.95
CA ALA A 31 -41.70 27.82 2.31
C ALA A 31 -41.90 27.76 3.84
N ALA A 32 -40.99 27.17 4.59
CA ALA A 32 -41.07 27.12 6.06
C ALA A 32 -40.94 28.51 6.72
N ASP A 33 -40.07 29.38 6.19
CA ASP A 33 -39.97 30.78 6.65
C ASP A 33 -41.26 31.57 6.35
N LEU A 34 -41.82 31.40 5.14
CA LEU A 34 -43.08 32.02 4.72
C LEU A 34 -44.28 31.54 5.56
N GLU A 35 -44.33 30.26 5.93
CA GLU A 35 -45.35 29.70 6.83
C GLU A 35 -45.24 30.30 8.24
N ALA A 36 -44.01 30.48 8.74
CA ALA A 36 -43.76 30.97 10.08
C ALA A 36 -43.91 32.50 10.25
N ARG A 37 -43.62 33.29 9.19
CA ARG A 37 -43.48 34.76 9.28
C ARG A 37 -44.21 35.55 8.20
N GLY A 38 -44.75 34.90 7.17
CA GLY A 38 -45.32 35.57 6.00
C GLY A 38 -44.26 36.21 5.09
N VAL A 39 -44.72 36.98 4.10
CA VAL A 39 -43.83 37.61 3.10
C VAL A 39 -43.23 38.90 3.66
N LEU A 40 -42.02 38.82 4.24
CA LEU A 40 -41.30 39.98 4.80
C LEU A 40 -40.76 40.97 3.76
N GLN A 41 -40.45 40.50 2.55
CA GLN A 41 -39.94 41.32 1.44
C GLN A 41 -40.88 41.23 0.23
N ASN A 42 -41.42 42.37 -0.19
CA ASN A 42 -42.34 42.47 -1.33
C ASN A 42 -41.71 41.91 -2.63
N LEU A 43 -42.52 41.19 -3.42
CA LEU A 43 -42.11 40.73 -4.75
C LEU A 43 -42.13 41.92 -5.73
N LEU A 44 -41.18 41.99 -6.68
CA LEU A 44 -41.21 43.02 -7.73
C LEU A 44 -41.94 42.48 -8.96
N VAL A 45 -42.95 43.23 -9.41
CA VAL A 45 -43.87 42.75 -10.45
C VAL A 45 -44.14 43.78 -11.54
N THR A 46 -44.37 43.31 -12.76
CA THR A 46 -44.80 44.11 -13.92
C THR A 46 -46.21 43.68 -14.36
N PRO A 47 -47.13 44.59 -14.74
CA PRO A 47 -48.49 44.25 -15.14
C PRO A 47 -48.53 43.63 -16.54
N VAL A 48 -49.20 42.47 -16.69
CA VAL A 48 -49.33 41.77 -17.98
C VAL A 48 -50.50 42.37 -18.79
N ARG A 49 -50.32 42.53 -20.11
CA ARG A 49 -51.36 43.10 -21.00
C ARG A 49 -52.58 42.16 -21.17
N LYS A 50 -52.37 40.85 -21.18
CA LYS A 50 -53.40 39.80 -21.25
C LYS A 50 -52.92 38.54 -20.51
N PRO A 51 -53.75 37.89 -19.66
CA PRO A 51 -55.05 38.35 -19.18
C PRO A 51 -54.92 39.61 -18.29
N ARG A 52 -55.94 40.47 -18.30
CA ARG A 52 -55.91 41.74 -17.55
C ARG A 52 -56.02 41.49 -16.04
N GLY A 53 -55.14 42.11 -15.27
CA GLY A 53 -55.10 41.98 -13.81
C GLY A 53 -54.16 40.89 -13.29
N THR A 54 -53.43 40.21 -14.17
CA THR A 54 -52.31 39.33 -13.85
C THR A 54 -51.00 40.13 -13.84
N PHE A 55 -50.08 39.74 -12.96
CA PHE A 55 -48.77 40.38 -12.81
C PHE A 55 -47.65 39.34 -12.90
N GLU A 56 -46.58 39.73 -13.57
CA GLU A 56 -45.38 38.92 -13.76
C GLU A 56 -44.30 39.31 -12.74
N VAL A 57 -43.87 38.33 -11.95
CA VAL A 57 -42.83 38.46 -10.91
C VAL A 57 -41.46 38.38 -11.56
N PHE A 58 -40.75 39.51 -11.64
CA PHE A 58 -39.39 39.57 -12.18
C PHE A 58 -38.31 39.61 -11.08
N ASP A 59 -38.63 39.97 -9.84
CA ASP A 59 -37.80 39.65 -8.66
C ASP A 59 -38.65 39.03 -7.54
N GLY A 60 -38.05 38.06 -6.82
CA GLY A 60 -38.73 37.28 -5.79
C GLY A 60 -39.16 35.88 -6.21
N GLY A 61 -38.57 35.31 -7.26
CA GLY A 61 -38.91 33.96 -7.75
C GLY A 61 -38.88 32.86 -6.68
N ARG A 62 -37.90 32.87 -5.76
CA ARG A 62 -37.85 31.93 -4.61
C ARG A 62 -39.10 32.07 -3.72
N ARG A 63 -39.49 33.31 -3.39
CA ARG A 63 -40.67 33.63 -2.57
C ARG A 63 -41.96 33.18 -3.26
N LEU A 64 -42.12 33.44 -4.55
CA LEU A 64 -43.27 32.96 -5.35
C LEU A 64 -43.38 31.42 -5.36
N ARG A 65 -42.27 30.72 -5.58
CA ARG A 65 -42.23 29.25 -5.57
C ARG A 65 -42.53 28.68 -4.17
N GLY A 66 -42.00 29.29 -3.11
CA GLY A 66 -42.31 28.91 -1.73
C GLY A 66 -43.79 29.07 -1.39
N LEU A 67 -44.43 30.18 -1.80
CA LEU A 67 -45.88 30.37 -1.65
C LEU A 67 -46.70 29.33 -2.43
N ARG A 68 -46.28 28.98 -3.66
CA ARG A 68 -46.93 27.91 -4.43
C ARG A 68 -46.81 26.55 -3.74
N LEU A 69 -45.64 26.21 -3.19
CA LEU A 69 -45.44 24.99 -2.42
C LEU A 69 -46.31 24.95 -1.15
N LEU A 70 -46.56 26.08 -0.48
CA LEU A 70 -47.52 26.15 0.63
C LEU A 70 -48.98 25.96 0.16
N ALA A 71 -49.33 26.46 -1.03
CA ALA A 71 -50.64 26.25 -1.62
C ALA A 71 -50.86 24.79 -2.04
N GLU A 72 -49.85 24.15 -2.65
CA GLU A 72 -49.84 22.72 -3.00
C GLU A 72 -49.96 21.83 -1.75
N ARG A 73 -49.38 22.24 -0.62
CA ARG A 73 -49.53 21.60 0.70
C ARG A 73 -50.86 21.88 1.38
N GLY A 74 -51.73 22.72 0.81
CA GLY A 74 -53.02 23.11 1.39
C GLY A 74 -52.92 24.04 2.61
N VAL A 75 -51.76 24.65 2.86
CA VAL A 75 -51.53 25.57 4.00
C VAL A 75 -52.14 26.94 3.73
N ILE A 76 -52.16 27.37 2.45
CA ILE A 76 -52.78 28.63 2.00
C ILE A 76 -53.63 28.41 0.74
N ASP A 77 -54.70 29.17 0.57
CA ASP A 77 -55.53 29.13 -0.64
C ASP A 77 -55.05 30.22 -1.64
N PRO A 78 -54.65 29.87 -2.88
CA PRO A 78 -54.09 30.83 -3.83
C PRO A 78 -55.08 31.89 -4.33
N GLU A 79 -56.39 31.64 -4.28
CA GLU A 79 -57.41 32.62 -4.71
C GLU A 79 -57.66 33.69 -3.65
N THR A 80 -57.56 33.34 -2.36
CA THR A 80 -57.79 34.26 -1.25
C THR A 80 -56.51 34.82 -0.62
N TYR A 81 -55.36 34.16 -0.74
CA TYR A 81 -54.11 34.62 -0.13
C TYR A 81 -53.54 35.87 -0.82
N ASP A 82 -53.31 36.91 -0.01
CA ASP A 82 -52.83 38.22 -0.43
C ASP A 82 -51.29 38.33 -0.34
N VAL A 83 -50.64 38.58 -1.48
CA VAL A 83 -49.18 38.68 -1.58
C VAL A 83 -48.77 40.15 -1.72
N PRO A 84 -47.88 40.67 -0.86
CA PRO A 84 -47.40 42.05 -0.97
C PRO A 84 -46.41 42.18 -2.14
N VAL A 85 -46.70 43.11 -3.05
CA VAL A 85 -45.93 43.36 -4.27
C VAL A 85 -45.57 44.84 -4.42
N LYS A 86 -44.46 45.11 -5.12
CA LYS A 86 -44.11 46.44 -5.63
C LYS A 86 -44.24 46.42 -7.16
N VAL A 87 -45.29 47.04 -7.66
CA VAL A 87 -45.53 47.19 -9.10
C VAL A 87 -44.57 48.23 -9.67
N LEU A 88 -43.85 47.82 -10.72
CA LEU A 88 -42.94 48.64 -11.52
C LEU A 88 -43.31 48.49 -13.00
N VAL A 89 -43.14 49.56 -13.77
CA VAL A 89 -43.46 49.62 -15.20
C VAL A 89 -42.26 50.23 -15.90
N GLY A 90 -41.74 49.52 -16.90
CA GLY A 90 -40.55 49.88 -17.67
C GLY A 90 -40.43 48.96 -18.88
N ASP A 91 -39.37 49.13 -19.67
CA ASP A 91 -38.98 48.16 -20.68
C ASP A 91 -38.27 46.94 -20.06
N GLU A 92 -38.04 45.92 -20.87
CA GLU A 92 -37.40 44.67 -20.42
C GLU A 92 -35.99 44.90 -19.86
N ALA A 93 -35.23 45.83 -20.46
CA ALA A 93 -33.90 46.20 -20.00
C ALA A 93 -33.93 46.78 -18.56
N THR A 94 -34.77 47.79 -18.32
CA THR A 94 -34.91 48.44 -16.99
C THR A 94 -35.37 47.45 -15.92
N LEU A 95 -36.29 46.54 -16.27
CA LEU A 95 -36.79 45.51 -15.34
C LEU A 95 -35.74 44.44 -15.03
N SER A 96 -34.94 44.03 -16.02
CA SER A 96 -33.82 43.10 -15.87
C SER A 96 -32.69 43.70 -15.02
N GLU A 97 -32.32 44.96 -15.27
CA GLU A 97 -31.36 45.72 -14.47
C GLU A 97 -31.83 45.81 -13.01
N THR A 98 -33.11 46.17 -12.79
CA THR A 98 -33.70 46.23 -11.45
C THR A 98 -33.65 44.88 -10.73
N SER A 99 -33.93 43.78 -11.44
CA SER A 99 -33.80 42.41 -10.90
C SER A 99 -32.36 42.08 -10.53
N THR A 100 -31.40 42.49 -11.37
CA THR A 100 -29.96 42.30 -11.14
C THR A 100 -29.50 43.06 -9.90
N ALA A 101 -29.75 44.37 -9.83
CA ALA A 101 -29.36 45.22 -8.71
C ALA A 101 -29.95 44.75 -7.38
N ALA A 102 -31.23 44.33 -7.37
CA ALA A 102 -31.89 43.81 -6.18
C ALA A 102 -31.23 42.55 -5.61
N ASN A 103 -30.54 41.75 -6.44
CA ASN A 103 -29.83 40.55 -6.03
C ASN A 103 -28.32 40.78 -5.81
N PHE A 104 -27.70 41.71 -6.55
CA PHE A 104 -26.27 41.99 -6.50
C PHE A 104 -25.82 42.64 -5.18
N HIS A 105 -26.63 43.54 -4.63
CA HIS A 105 -26.30 44.23 -3.37
C HIS A 105 -26.67 43.45 -2.09
N GLN A 106 -27.05 42.18 -2.19
CA GLN A 106 -27.36 41.33 -1.03
C GLN A 106 -26.11 40.65 -0.48
N LEU A 107 -25.58 41.17 0.63
CA LEU A 107 -24.61 40.43 1.46
C LEU A 107 -25.35 39.39 2.31
N LYS A 108 -24.85 38.15 2.30
CA LYS A 108 -25.31 37.12 3.25
C LYS A 108 -24.70 37.38 4.63
N MET A 109 -25.41 36.95 5.69
CA MET A 109 -24.80 36.85 7.02
C MET A 109 -23.60 35.90 6.97
N THR A 110 -22.59 36.21 7.78
CA THR A 110 -21.44 35.34 8.00
C THR A 110 -21.82 34.11 8.85
N PRO A 111 -21.06 33.00 8.77
CA PRO A 111 -21.30 31.85 9.63
C PRO A 111 -21.25 32.17 11.13
N ALA A 112 -20.42 33.11 11.58
CA ALA A 112 -20.33 33.51 12.98
C ALA A 112 -21.58 34.27 13.46
N GLU A 113 -22.13 35.16 12.62
CA GLU A 113 -23.41 35.84 12.89
C GLU A 113 -24.58 34.84 12.98
N GLU A 114 -24.61 33.85 12.08
CA GLU A 114 -25.59 32.74 12.17
C GLU A 114 -25.47 31.99 13.51
N CYS A 115 -24.24 31.65 13.93
CA CYS A 115 -23.99 30.95 15.19
C CYS A 115 -24.50 31.73 16.41
N ARG A 116 -24.16 33.03 16.51
CA ARG A 116 -24.65 33.92 17.57
C ARG A 116 -26.18 34.08 17.54
N ALA A 117 -26.79 34.17 16.36
CA ALA A 117 -28.24 34.26 16.22
C ALA A 117 -28.96 33.00 16.72
N PHE A 118 -28.49 31.80 16.34
CA PHE A 118 -29.06 30.54 16.83
C PHE A 118 -28.86 30.36 18.34
N GLN A 119 -27.68 30.71 18.87
CA GLN A 119 -27.41 30.69 20.31
C GLN A 119 -28.39 31.59 21.08
N TYR A 120 -28.66 32.81 20.59
CA TYR A 120 -29.63 33.73 21.18
C TYR A 120 -31.07 33.17 21.16
N PHE A 121 -31.54 32.65 20.02
CA PHE A 121 -32.91 32.11 19.92
C PHE A 121 -33.13 30.88 20.81
N ILE A 122 -32.12 30.03 20.95
CA ILE A 122 -32.21 28.79 21.75
C ILE A 122 -32.03 29.11 23.23
N GLY A 123 -31.19 30.07 23.61
CA GLY A 123 -31.14 30.61 24.98
C GLY A 123 -32.46 31.22 25.46
N LEU A 124 -33.30 31.72 24.55
CA LEU A 124 -34.65 32.24 24.87
C LEU A 124 -35.73 31.15 24.97
N THR A 125 -35.66 30.08 24.17
CA THR A 125 -36.78 29.13 24.00
C THR A 125 -36.50 27.70 24.44
N GLY A 126 -35.22 27.30 24.57
CA GLY A 126 -34.79 25.92 24.83
C GLY A 126 -35.07 24.91 23.70
N ASP A 127 -36.00 25.22 22.80
CA ASP A 127 -36.53 24.33 21.78
C ASP A 127 -35.74 24.40 20.45
N ILE A 128 -34.79 23.48 20.30
CA ILE A 128 -33.98 23.31 19.08
C ILE A 128 -34.85 22.87 17.89
N ASP A 129 -35.78 21.95 18.09
CA ASP A 129 -36.60 21.38 17.01
C ASP A 129 -37.57 22.41 16.43
N GLY A 130 -38.18 23.24 17.28
CA GLY A 130 -39.01 24.36 16.86
C GLY A 130 -38.23 25.48 16.18
N VAL A 131 -36.98 25.76 16.59
CA VAL A 131 -36.08 26.66 15.83
C VAL A 131 -35.80 26.08 14.45
N ALA A 132 -35.38 24.81 14.37
CA ALA A 132 -35.10 24.13 13.11
C ALA A 132 -36.32 24.18 12.16
N LYS A 133 -37.52 23.83 12.65
CA LYS A 133 -38.78 23.88 11.89
C LYS A 133 -39.09 25.30 11.36
N ARG A 134 -38.97 26.35 12.18
CA ARG A 134 -39.28 27.74 11.79
C ARG A 134 -38.32 28.33 10.76
N PHE A 135 -37.16 27.73 10.54
CA PHE A 135 -36.21 28.15 9.49
C PHE A 135 -36.11 27.11 8.34
N GLY A 136 -36.87 26.01 8.40
CA GLY A 136 -36.80 24.92 7.44
C GLY A 136 -35.47 24.15 7.45
N LEU A 137 -34.74 24.21 8.55
CA LEU A 137 -33.43 23.58 8.74
C LEU A 137 -33.58 22.22 9.44
N THR A 138 -32.54 21.40 9.39
CA THR A 138 -32.48 20.16 10.18
C THR A 138 -32.02 20.46 11.61
N ARG A 139 -32.44 19.65 12.57
CA ARG A 139 -31.97 19.71 13.97
C ARG A 139 -30.43 19.71 14.05
N ARG A 140 -29.78 18.75 13.36
CA ARG A 140 -28.32 18.61 13.24
C ARG A 140 -27.62 19.86 12.69
N PHE A 141 -28.25 20.61 11.77
CA PHE A 141 -27.69 21.87 11.28
C PHE A 141 -27.67 22.94 12.38
N VAL A 142 -28.75 23.05 13.15
CA VAL A 142 -28.86 24.00 14.27
C VAL A 142 -27.91 23.62 15.41
N GLU A 143 -27.82 22.35 15.77
CA GLU A 143 -26.84 21.81 16.74
C GLU A 143 -25.39 22.08 16.28
N GLY A 144 -25.07 21.90 15.00
CA GLY A 144 -23.76 22.23 14.45
C GLY A 144 -23.41 23.72 14.50
N ARG A 145 -24.41 24.63 14.41
CA ARG A 145 -24.21 26.08 14.60
C ARG A 145 -24.02 26.44 16.07
N LEU A 146 -24.75 25.80 17.00
CA LEU A 146 -24.51 25.95 18.43
C LEU A 146 -23.10 25.48 18.83
N ARG A 147 -22.66 24.33 18.29
CA ARG A 147 -21.33 23.77 18.55
C ARG A 147 -20.20 24.74 18.17
N LEU A 148 -20.34 25.42 17.03
CA LEU A 148 -19.43 26.47 16.62
C LEU A 148 -19.50 27.69 17.56
N ALA A 149 -20.68 28.08 18.04
CA ALA A 149 -20.85 29.15 19.04
C ALA A 149 -20.25 28.84 20.43
N THR A 150 -19.85 27.59 20.68
CA THR A 150 -19.19 27.15 21.92
C THR A 150 -17.68 26.90 21.77
N LEU A 151 -17.08 27.25 20.63
CA LEU A 151 -15.62 27.25 20.44
C LEU A 151 -14.93 28.17 21.46
N ALA A 152 -13.67 27.87 21.78
CA ALA A 152 -12.82 28.77 22.57
C ALA A 152 -12.69 30.14 21.87
N GLU A 153 -12.76 31.23 22.65
CA GLU A 153 -12.94 32.60 22.13
C GLU A 153 -11.98 32.97 20.98
N PRO A 154 -10.65 32.74 21.05
CA PRO A 154 -9.74 33.13 19.96
C PRO A 154 -10.05 32.45 18.61
N ILE A 155 -10.60 31.24 18.64
CA ILE A 155 -10.97 30.46 17.46
C ILE A 155 -12.30 30.98 16.90
N PHE A 156 -13.24 31.33 17.77
CA PHE A 156 -14.51 31.92 17.37
C PHE A 156 -14.34 33.34 16.80
N GLU A 157 -13.48 34.16 17.42
CA GLU A 157 -13.08 35.48 16.91
C GLU A 157 -12.47 35.34 15.51
N ALA A 158 -11.49 34.43 15.32
CA ALA A 158 -10.88 34.18 14.02
C ALA A 158 -11.88 33.72 12.93
N LEU A 159 -12.94 32.98 13.30
CA LEU A 159 -14.03 32.65 12.37
C LEU A 159 -14.88 33.89 12.04
N SER A 160 -15.12 34.76 13.03
CA SER A 160 -15.91 35.98 12.84
C SER A 160 -15.23 37.05 11.99
N GLU A 161 -13.90 37.13 12.07
CA GLU A 161 -13.05 37.99 11.23
C GLU A 161 -12.86 37.42 9.81
N GLY A 162 -13.16 36.14 9.60
CA GLY A 162 -12.88 35.42 8.35
C GLY A 162 -11.42 34.95 8.20
N THR A 163 -10.61 35.08 9.26
CA THR A 163 -9.22 34.63 9.35
C THR A 163 -9.11 33.10 9.23
N ILE A 164 -10.11 32.35 9.71
CA ILE A 164 -10.27 30.91 9.44
C ILE A 164 -11.55 30.60 8.69
N THR A 165 -11.52 29.56 7.85
CA THR A 165 -12.70 29.08 7.14
C THR A 165 -13.65 28.33 8.07
N LEU A 166 -14.92 28.25 7.67
CA LEU A 166 -15.94 27.47 8.39
C LEU A 166 -15.52 26.01 8.61
N ASP A 167 -14.81 25.39 7.67
CA ASP A 167 -14.41 23.99 7.79
C ASP A 167 -13.21 23.79 8.75
N VAL A 168 -12.34 24.79 8.87
CA VAL A 168 -11.31 24.84 9.94
C VAL A 168 -11.98 25.03 11.31
N ALA A 169 -12.99 25.89 11.43
CA ALA A 169 -13.74 26.04 12.68
C ALA A 169 -14.51 24.75 13.05
N LYS A 170 -15.11 24.04 12.07
CA LYS A 170 -15.70 22.70 12.28
C LYS A 170 -14.68 21.68 12.79
N ALA A 171 -13.42 21.77 12.36
CA ALA A 171 -12.37 20.87 12.83
C ALA A 171 -12.09 21.05 14.33
N TYR A 172 -11.95 22.29 14.81
CA TYR A 172 -11.85 22.57 16.25
C TYR A 172 -13.12 22.19 17.03
N ALA A 173 -14.28 22.37 16.41
CA ALA A 173 -15.59 21.98 16.94
C ALA A 173 -15.83 20.45 16.98
N SER A 174 -14.86 19.63 16.57
CA SER A 174 -14.93 18.17 16.74
C SER A 174 -14.83 17.71 18.19
N THR A 175 -14.43 18.59 19.14
CA THR A 175 -14.48 18.29 20.59
C THR A 175 -15.13 19.41 21.41
N GLU A 176 -15.75 19.05 22.54
CA GLU A 176 -16.30 20.00 23.53
C GLU A 176 -15.18 20.78 24.26
N ASN A 177 -13.97 20.21 24.32
CA ASN A 177 -12.94 20.66 25.27
C ASN A 177 -12.20 21.91 24.78
N GLN A 178 -12.59 23.07 25.33
CA GLN A 178 -11.97 24.37 25.05
C GLN A 178 -10.47 24.44 25.40
N GLU A 179 -9.99 23.70 26.41
CA GLU A 179 -8.56 23.68 26.76
C GLU A 179 -7.75 22.95 25.67
N LYS A 180 -8.25 21.81 25.16
CA LYS A 180 -7.65 21.13 24.00
C LYS A 180 -7.73 21.96 22.73
N GLN A 181 -8.86 22.60 22.47
CA GLN A 181 -9.00 23.55 21.36
C GLN A 181 -7.94 24.66 21.43
N LEU A 182 -7.72 25.26 22.61
CA LEU A 182 -6.67 26.25 22.85
C LEU A 182 -5.25 25.68 22.73
N LEU A 183 -5.01 24.44 23.17
CA LEU A 183 -3.70 23.79 23.02
C LEU A 183 -3.34 23.63 21.54
N VAL A 184 -4.27 23.10 20.73
CA VAL A 184 -4.09 22.95 19.28
C VAL A 184 -4.02 24.31 18.57
N TRP A 185 -4.81 25.29 19.01
CA TRP A 185 -4.74 26.67 18.50
C TRP A 185 -3.39 27.34 18.79
N ASN A 186 -2.82 27.16 19.99
CA ASN A 186 -1.52 27.76 20.35
C ASN A 186 -0.33 27.07 19.66
N SER A 187 -0.45 25.80 19.29
CA SER A 187 0.60 25.03 18.61
C SER A 187 0.52 25.10 17.08
N TYR A 188 -0.68 25.24 16.50
CA TYR A 188 -0.91 25.21 15.05
C TYR A 188 -1.68 26.42 14.49
N GLY A 189 -2.43 27.17 15.30
CA GLY A 189 -3.40 28.17 14.84
C GLY A 189 -2.84 29.40 14.11
N THR A 190 -1.55 29.72 14.28
CA THR A 190 -0.90 30.86 13.58
C THR A 190 -0.28 30.47 12.22
N SER A 191 -0.17 29.17 11.92
CA SER A 191 0.43 28.66 10.68
C SER A 191 -0.64 27.90 9.90
N TYR A 192 -0.91 28.32 8.65
CA TYR A 192 -2.01 27.85 7.79
C TYR A 192 -2.29 26.35 7.84
N SER A 193 -3.14 25.94 8.79
CA SER A 193 -3.42 24.53 9.08
C SER A 193 -4.71 24.10 8.43
N ASN A 194 -4.61 23.09 7.56
CA ASN A 194 -5.78 22.47 6.93
C ASN A 194 -6.69 21.86 8.02
N ALA A 195 -8.02 21.94 7.81
CA ALA A 195 -9.03 21.37 8.67
C ALA A 195 -8.82 19.87 8.94
N ASP A 196 -8.20 19.15 8.00
CA ASP A 196 -7.84 17.75 8.15
C ASP A 196 -6.72 17.52 9.19
N THR A 197 -5.66 18.34 9.14
CA THR A 197 -4.57 18.31 10.11
C THR A 197 -5.08 18.58 11.53
N ILE A 198 -5.98 19.57 11.68
CA ILE A 198 -6.58 19.90 12.99
C ILE A 198 -7.46 18.74 13.48
N ARG A 199 -8.28 18.14 12.61
CA ARG A 199 -9.05 16.92 12.95
C ARG A 199 -8.12 15.77 13.37
N ARG A 200 -6.99 15.56 12.70
CA ARG A 200 -6.02 14.50 13.04
C ARG A 200 -5.32 14.76 14.38
N VAL A 201 -4.91 16.00 14.67
CA VAL A 201 -4.26 16.33 15.95
C VAL A 201 -5.25 16.15 17.11
N ILE A 202 -6.48 16.67 16.99
CA ILE A 202 -7.52 16.49 18.01
C ILE A 202 -7.88 15.00 18.17
N ALA A 203 -7.96 14.24 17.07
CA ALA A 203 -8.25 12.80 17.11
C ALA A 203 -7.11 11.98 17.76
N ASN A 204 -5.85 12.31 17.49
CA ASN A 204 -4.69 11.61 18.07
C ASN A 204 -4.59 11.78 19.60
N GLU A 205 -5.21 12.82 20.17
CA GLU A 205 -5.34 13.03 21.62
C GLU A 205 -6.66 12.49 22.20
N THR A 206 -7.35 11.60 21.47
CA THR A 206 -8.56 10.89 21.92
C THR A 206 -8.47 9.40 21.59
N MET A 207 -8.95 8.55 22.48
CA MET A 207 -9.07 7.11 22.21
C MET A 207 -10.41 6.83 21.50
N ASN A 208 -10.42 5.96 20.50
CA ASN A 208 -11.69 5.53 19.89
C ASN A 208 -12.35 4.48 20.81
N SER A 209 -13.68 4.48 20.92
CA SER A 209 -14.42 3.41 21.62
C SER A 209 -14.17 2.00 21.06
N THR A 210 -13.69 1.89 19.81
CA THR A 210 -13.26 0.63 19.18
C THR A 210 -11.79 0.24 19.44
N ASP A 211 -11.04 1.04 20.19
CA ASP A 211 -9.68 0.68 20.63
C ASP A 211 -9.73 -0.55 21.56
N PRO A 212 -8.84 -1.56 21.41
CA PRO A 212 -8.80 -2.73 22.29
C PRO A 212 -8.77 -2.37 23.79
N VAL A 213 -8.12 -1.27 24.16
CA VAL A 213 -8.06 -0.74 25.53
C VAL A 213 -9.42 -0.24 26.00
N ALA A 214 -10.16 0.48 25.14
CA ALA A 214 -11.51 0.95 25.44
C ALA A 214 -12.50 -0.22 25.56
N ILE A 215 -12.40 -1.23 24.68
CA ILE A 215 -13.25 -2.43 24.69
C ILE A 215 -13.03 -3.24 25.98
N LEU A 216 -11.78 -3.42 26.42
CA LEU A 216 -11.45 -4.15 27.66
C LEU A 216 -12.04 -3.48 28.92
N VAL A 217 -11.98 -2.15 28.99
CA VAL A 217 -12.45 -1.37 30.15
C VAL A 217 -13.98 -1.28 30.18
N GLY A 218 -14.59 -0.97 29.03
CA GLY A 218 -16.01 -0.68 28.88
C GLY A 218 -16.40 0.74 29.31
N GLU A 219 -17.41 1.32 28.64
CA GLU A 219 -17.84 2.72 28.84
C GLU A 219 -18.21 3.02 30.30
N ASP A 220 -18.95 2.12 30.95
CA ASP A 220 -19.42 2.31 32.34
C ASP A 220 -18.24 2.52 33.32
N ARG A 221 -17.20 1.67 33.27
CA ARG A 221 -16.04 1.79 34.17
C ARG A 221 -15.21 3.04 33.90
N TYR A 222 -15.11 3.42 32.63
CA TYR A 222 -14.41 4.64 32.24
C TYR A 222 -15.16 5.90 32.72
N ALA A 223 -16.49 5.91 32.61
CA ALA A 223 -17.34 6.98 33.12
C ALA A 223 -17.30 7.08 34.66
N ASP A 224 -17.40 5.96 35.36
CA ASP A 224 -17.29 5.90 36.84
C ASP A 224 -15.94 6.42 37.36
N ALA A 225 -14.87 6.22 36.59
CA ALA A 225 -13.53 6.75 36.89
C ALA A 225 -13.35 8.24 36.55
N GLY A 226 -14.43 8.93 36.14
CA GLY A 226 -14.42 10.35 35.76
C GLY A 226 -14.03 10.63 34.30
N GLY A 227 -13.93 9.60 33.48
CA GLY A 227 -13.67 9.71 32.04
C GLY A 227 -14.86 10.33 31.29
N LYS A 228 -14.56 11.18 30.30
CA LYS A 228 -15.58 11.80 29.44
C LYS A 228 -15.64 11.14 28.07
N VAL A 229 -16.84 10.90 27.57
CA VAL A 229 -17.12 10.41 26.22
C VAL A 229 -17.67 11.57 25.39
N ASP A 230 -17.01 11.90 24.29
CA ASP A 230 -17.43 12.88 23.29
C ASP A 230 -18.05 12.09 22.13
N ARG A 231 -19.36 12.29 21.89
CA ARG A 231 -20.08 11.59 20.83
C ARG A 231 -19.84 12.31 19.51
N ASP A 232 -19.20 11.65 18.54
CA ASP A 232 -18.84 12.30 17.29
C ASP A 232 -20.09 12.54 16.43
N LEU A 233 -20.69 13.72 16.57
CA LEU A 233 -21.86 14.14 15.81
C LEU A 233 -21.56 14.42 14.31
N PHE A 234 -20.30 14.27 13.86
CA PHE A 234 -19.87 14.60 12.50
C PHE A 234 -19.29 13.42 11.70
N SER A 235 -18.93 12.29 12.33
CA SER A 235 -18.43 11.09 11.63
C SER A 235 -19.13 9.80 12.08
N ASP A 236 -19.12 8.79 11.22
CA ASP A 236 -19.67 7.45 11.53
C ASP A 236 -18.64 6.54 12.26
N SER A 237 -17.54 7.11 12.76
CA SER A 237 -16.37 6.36 13.28
C SER A 237 -16.43 6.01 14.78
N GLY A 238 -17.61 6.09 15.40
CA GLY A 238 -17.84 5.74 16.80
C GLY A 238 -17.54 6.86 17.81
N ASP A 239 -18.02 6.68 19.03
CA ASP A 239 -17.82 7.62 20.14
C ASP A 239 -16.34 7.68 20.57
N LYS A 240 -15.88 8.85 21.01
CA LYS A 240 -14.47 9.12 21.36
C LYS A 240 -14.29 9.34 22.85
N TRP A 241 -13.31 8.68 23.43
CA TRP A 241 -12.95 8.80 24.84
C TRP A 241 -11.89 9.90 25.00
N VAL A 242 -12.24 10.94 25.74
CA VAL A 242 -11.48 12.20 25.86
C VAL A 242 -10.19 12.05 26.68
N ASN A 243 -10.14 11.07 27.59
CA ASN A 243 -9.08 10.86 28.57
C ASN A 243 -8.44 9.47 28.43
N PRO A 244 -7.62 9.24 27.38
CA PRO A 244 -6.99 7.94 27.13
C PRO A 244 -6.19 7.43 28.34
N GLU A 245 -5.54 8.33 29.11
CA GLU A 245 -4.82 7.99 30.34
C GLU A 245 -5.68 7.31 31.42
N ILE A 246 -6.98 7.62 31.52
CA ILE A 246 -7.89 6.96 32.47
C ILE A 246 -8.17 5.52 32.01
N ALA A 247 -8.45 5.34 30.72
CA ALA A 247 -8.69 4.02 30.12
C ALA A 247 -7.44 3.14 30.16
N GLN A 248 -6.26 3.68 29.83
CA GLN A 248 -4.98 2.98 29.90
C GLN A 248 -4.65 2.51 31.33
N ARG A 249 -4.91 3.34 32.35
CA ARG A 249 -4.73 2.94 33.75
C ARG A 249 -5.69 1.81 34.14
N LEU A 250 -6.98 1.94 33.85
CA LEU A 250 -7.97 0.90 34.16
C LEU A 250 -7.66 -0.43 33.43
N ALA A 251 -7.21 -0.36 32.18
CA ALA A 251 -6.78 -1.53 31.43
C ALA A 251 -5.52 -2.15 32.04
N ALA A 252 -4.53 -1.35 32.46
CA ALA A 252 -3.35 -1.86 33.15
C ALA A 252 -3.74 -2.57 34.45
N ASP A 253 -4.60 -1.98 35.28
CA ASP A 253 -5.10 -2.57 36.53
C ASP A 253 -5.81 -3.93 36.26
N ILE A 254 -6.63 -4.01 35.22
CA ILE A 254 -7.33 -5.25 34.80
C ILE A 254 -6.33 -6.31 34.31
N MET A 255 -5.40 -5.94 33.42
CA MET A 255 -4.46 -6.87 32.82
C MET A 255 -3.39 -7.35 33.83
N GLU A 256 -2.99 -6.52 34.79
CA GLU A 256 -2.08 -6.92 35.87
C GLU A 256 -2.74 -7.90 36.85
N ALA A 257 -4.01 -7.69 37.18
CA ALA A 257 -4.79 -8.64 37.99
C ALA A 257 -4.92 -10.00 37.30
N GLU A 258 -5.20 -10.02 35.99
CA GLU A 258 -5.29 -11.27 35.21
C GLU A 258 -3.92 -11.93 35.01
N ALA A 259 -2.87 -11.16 34.72
CA ALA A 259 -1.50 -11.67 34.63
C ALA A 259 -1.05 -12.35 35.93
N LYS A 260 -1.43 -11.78 37.09
CA LYS A 260 -1.19 -12.41 38.38
C LYS A 260 -1.98 -13.71 38.55
N ARG A 261 -3.27 -13.72 38.22
CA ARG A 261 -4.15 -14.90 38.30
C ARG A 261 -3.62 -16.07 37.46
N VAL A 262 -3.25 -15.79 36.21
CA VAL A 262 -2.69 -16.78 35.27
C VAL A 262 -1.29 -17.21 35.71
N GLY A 263 -0.49 -16.30 36.30
CA GLY A 263 0.83 -16.65 36.86
C GLY A 263 0.73 -17.67 38.00
N GLU A 264 -0.21 -17.45 38.93
CA GLU A 264 -0.50 -18.36 40.04
C GLU A 264 -1.11 -19.70 39.58
N GLU A 265 -1.91 -19.71 38.52
CA GLU A 265 -2.56 -20.92 37.96
C GLU A 265 -1.56 -21.83 37.20
N PHE A 266 -0.69 -21.26 36.37
CA PHE A 266 0.23 -22.02 35.52
C PHE A 266 1.64 -22.17 36.08
N GLY A 267 2.02 -21.41 37.13
CA GLY A 267 3.31 -21.52 37.80
C GLY A 267 4.48 -20.87 37.05
N PHE A 268 4.21 -19.88 36.19
CA PHE A 268 5.23 -19.14 35.46
C PHE A 268 6.06 -18.24 36.39
N GLY A 269 7.35 -18.06 36.08
CA GLY A 269 8.24 -17.15 36.81
C GLY A 269 7.78 -15.68 36.75
N TRP A 270 7.17 -15.28 35.63
CA TRP A 270 6.48 -14.00 35.48
C TRP A 270 5.45 -14.05 34.34
N ILE A 271 4.45 -13.16 34.38
CA ILE A 271 3.63 -12.81 33.23
C ILE A 271 3.64 -11.29 33.07
N ARG A 272 3.98 -10.81 31.87
CA ARG A 272 4.02 -9.37 31.57
C ARG A 272 2.78 -9.00 30.73
N PRO A 273 1.83 -8.22 31.25
CA PRO A 273 0.71 -7.75 30.46
C PRO A 273 1.16 -6.70 29.43
N ILE A 274 0.65 -6.81 28.20
CA ILE A 274 0.83 -5.80 27.16
C ILE A 274 -0.50 -5.45 26.48
N ALA A 275 -0.83 -4.16 26.45
CA ALA A 275 -2.00 -3.63 25.74
C ALA A 275 -1.79 -3.58 24.21
N SER A 276 -1.28 -4.67 23.64
CA SER A 276 -0.95 -4.85 22.22
C SER A 276 -0.94 -6.33 21.87
N ASN A 277 -1.22 -6.64 20.60
CA ASN A 277 -1.12 -8.00 20.07
C ASN A 277 0.33 -8.37 19.64
N TYR A 278 1.27 -7.42 19.68
CA TYR A 278 2.65 -7.59 19.21
C TYR A 278 3.66 -7.56 20.36
N THR A 279 4.38 -8.67 20.56
CA THR A 279 5.38 -8.83 21.63
C THR A 279 6.78 -8.36 21.28
N HIS A 280 7.10 -8.09 20.01
CA HIS A 280 8.46 -7.75 19.54
C HIS A 280 9.18 -6.63 20.31
N SER A 281 8.47 -5.58 20.72
CA SER A 281 9.06 -4.48 21.51
C SER A 281 9.22 -4.83 22.98
N ALA A 282 8.28 -5.59 23.55
CA ALA A 282 8.27 -6.00 24.95
C ALA A 282 9.25 -7.16 25.24
N ALA A 283 9.54 -7.99 24.23
CA ALA A 283 10.52 -9.07 24.27
C ALA A 283 11.98 -8.58 24.09
N ALA A 284 12.20 -7.28 23.86
CA ALA A 284 13.55 -6.74 23.69
C ALA A 284 14.39 -6.91 24.97
N GLY A 285 15.51 -7.63 24.85
CA GLY A 285 16.39 -7.95 25.97
C GLY A 285 16.04 -9.24 26.72
N LEU A 286 15.02 -9.98 26.30
CA LEU A 286 14.71 -11.32 26.81
C LEU A 286 15.25 -12.41 25.87
N TYR A 287 15.53 -13.58 26.43
CA TYR A 287 15.91 -14.78 25.68
C TYR A 287 14.67 -15.60 25.38
N ARG A 288 14.34 -15.81 24.11
CA ARG A 288 13.29 -16.74 23.69
C ARG A 288 13.71 -18.16 24.05
N VAL A 289 12.84 -18.87 24.77
CA VAL A 289 13.07 -20.26 25.16
C VAL A 289 12.49 -21.18 24.09
N ILE A 290 13.37 -21.97 23.46
CA ILE A 290 12.96 -23.03 22.53
C ILE A 290 12.78 -24.29 23.37
N LEU A 291 11.54 -24.77 23.45
CA LEU A 291 11.26 -26.03 24.14
C LEU A 291 11.80 -27.21 23.32
N PRO A 292 12.35 -28.25 23.97
CA PRO A 292 12.68 -29.49 23.28
C PRO A 292 11.40 -30.12 22.72
N ALA A 293 11.52 -30.85 21.61
CA ALA A 293 10.43 -31.70 21.13
C ALA A 293 10.03 -32.70 22.22
N ALA A 294 8.74 -33.03 22.31
CA ALA A 294 8.28 -34.02 23.28
C ALA A 294 8.89 -35.39 22.98
N ASP A 295 9.43 -36.07 24.00
CA ASP A 295 9.96 -37.41 23.84
C ASP A 295 8.85 -38.36 23.37
N LEU A 296 9.10 -39.03 22.24
CA LEU A 296 8.18 -40.01 21.67
C LEU A 296 8.03 -41.19 22.62
N THR A 297 6.80 -41.50 23.03
CA THR A 297 6.51 -42.67 23.87
C THR A 297 6.92 -43.97 23.19
N GLU A 298 7.19 -45.04 23.94
CA GLU A 298 7.53 -46.37 23.38
C GLU A 298 6.47 -46.88 22.39
N GLU A 299 5.19 -46.53 22.61
CA GLU A 299 4.08 -46.85 21.71
C GLU A 299 4.14 -46.04 20.40
N GLN A 300 4.41 -44.73 20.46
CA GLN A 300 4.63 -43.90 19.28
C GLN A 300 5.88 -44.30 18.50
N GLN A 301 6.97 -44.65 19.19
CA GLN A 301 8.20 -45.15 18.56
C GLN A 301 7.95 -46.48 17.83
N ARG A 302 7.23 -47.42 18.46
CA ARG A 302 6.80 -48.68 17.83
C ARG A 302 5.89 -48.40 16.64
N ARG A 303 4.94 -47.48 16.76
CA ARG A 303 4.04 -47.11 15.66
C ARG A 303 4.77 -46.49 14.47
N LEU A 304 5.78 -45.64 14.72
CA LEU A 304 6.65 -45.10 13.67
C LEU A 304 7.49 -46.19 12.99
N GLN A 305 7.91 -47.23 13.72
CA GLN A 305 8.59 -48.40 13.12
C GLN A 305 7.62 -49.20 12.24
N GLU A 306 6.41 -49.49 12.71
CA GLU A 306 5.35 -50.14 11.92
C GLU A 306 5.01 -49.34 10.64
N ILE A 307 4.90 -48.02 10.75
CA ILE A 307 4.66 -47.11 9.62
C ILE A 307 5.83 -47.19 8.62
N ALA A 308 7.08 -47.09 9.10
CA ALA A 308 8.26 -47.16 8.23
C ALA A 308 8.41 -48.53 7.54
N GLU A 309 8.16 -49.63 8.24
CA GLU A 309 8.14 -50.98 7.67
C GLU A 309 7.03 -51.11 6.62
N ARG A 310 5.84 -50.55 6.88
CA ARG A 310 4.72 -50.58 5.93
C ARG A 310 4.97 -49.70 4.71
N GLN A 311 5.45 -48.48 4.87
CA GLN A 311 5.87 -47.57 3.79
C GLN A 311 6.97 -48.21 2.93
N GLN A 312 7.95 -48.87 3.53
CA GLN A 312 9.00 -49.59 2.80
C GLN A 312 8.44 -50.79 2.02
N ALA A 313 7.49 -51.54 2.59
CA ALA A 313 6.79 -52.62 1.89
C ALA A 313 5.88 -52.11 0.76
N ILE A 314 5.22 -50.97 0.95
CA ILE A 314 4.43 -50.28 -0.07
C ILE A 314 5.33 -49.83 -1.22
N SER A 315 6.45 -49.15 -0.94
CA SER A 315 7.43 -48.75 -1.96
C SER A 315 7.92 -49.95 -2.79
N VAL A 316 8.25 -51.08 -2.14
CA VAL A 316 8.69 -52.30 -2.85
C VAL A 316 7.57 -52.92 -3.70
N ALA A 317 6.30 -52.79 -3.28
CA ALA A 317 5.15 -53.27 -4.05
C ALA A 317 4.76 -52.32 -5.20
N MET A 318 5.03 -51.01 -5.07
CA MET A 318 4.87 -50.01 -6.14
C MET A 318 6.01 -50.09 -7.18
N ASP A 319 7.20 -50.57 -6.78
CA ASP A 319 8.33 -50.88 -7.67
C ASP A 319 8.14 -52.18 -8.48
N ASP A 320 7.06 -52.95 -8.27
CA ASP A 320 6.75 -54.17 -9.05
C ASP A 320 6.05 -53.82 -10.38
N GLU A 321 6.76 -54.04 -11.50
CA GLU A 321 6.27 -53.79 -12.87
C GLU A 321 4.98 -54.57 -13.25
N ALA A 322 4.57 -55.58 -12.45
CA ALA A 322 3.34 -56.34 -12.66
C ALA A 322 2.09 -55.76 -11.96
N ILE A 323 2.20 -54.66 -11.19
CA ILE A 323 1.07 -54.09 -10.47
C ILE A 323 0.09 -53.33 -11.39
N GLY A 324 -1.21 -53.54 -11.19
CA GLY A 324 -2.25 -52.83 -11.95
C GLY A 324 -2.47 -51.39 -11.47
N GLU A 325 -2.92 -50.50 -12.37
CA GLU A 325 -3.10 -49.07 -12.10
C GLU A 325 -3.99 -48.77 -10.87
N ASP A 326 -5.08 -49.50 -10.68
CA ASP A 326 -5.98 -49.35 -9.52
C ASP A 326 -5.33 -49.83 -8.21
N ALA A 327 -4.45 -50.82 -8.27
CA ALA A 327 -3.71 -51.32 -7.11
C ALA A 327 -2.56 -50.37 -6.75
N TYR A 328 -1.90 -49.77 -7.74
CA TYR A 328 -0.93 -48.69 -7.51
C TYR A 328 -1.58 -47.50 -6.80
N LYS A 329 -2.73 -47.00 -7.29
CA LYS A 329 -3.45 -45.87 -6.67
C LYS A 329 -3.87 -46.15 -5.22
N ALA A 330 -4.27 -47.39 -4.91
CA ALA A 330 -4.61 -47.79 -3.55
C ALA A 330 -3.38 -47.80 -2.61
N LEU A 331 -2.22 -48.24 -3.10
CA LEU A 331 -0.96 -48.20 -2.35
C LEU A 331 -0.42 -46.78 -2.16
N ASP A 332 -0.54 -45.93 -3.18
CA ASP A 332 -0.17 -44.51 -3.16
C ASP A 332 -0.99 -43.75 -2.10
N GLN A 333 -2.32 -43.96 -2.07
CA GLN A 333 -3.20 -43.40 -1.04
C GLN A 333 -2.83 -43.92 0.38
N GLU A 334 -2.56 -45.23 0.52
CA GLU A 334 -2.14 -45.79 1.81
C GLU A 334 -0.80 -45.20 2.30
N TYR A 335 0.13 -44.93 1.38
CA TYR A 335 1.41 -44.27 1.67
C TYR A 335 1.21 -42.83 2.17
N ASP A 336 0.32 -42.06 1.54
CA ASP A 336 -0.02 -40.69 1.95
C ASP A 336 -0.71 -40.66 3.32
N GLU A 337 -1.67 -41.56 3.58
CA GLU A 337 -2.34 -41.68 4.88
C GLU A 337 -1.33 -42.02 6.00
N LEU A 338 -0.41 -42.95 5.76
CA LEU A 338 0.67 -43.30 6.69
C LEU A 338 1.69 -42.16 6.89
N SER A 339 1.97 -41.39 5.84
CA SER A 339 2.86 -40.21 5.91
C SER A 339 2.23 -39.08 6.73
N ALA A 340 0.91 -38.90 6.62
CA ALA A 340 0.16 -37.97 7.47
C ALA A 340 0.15 -38.41 8.94
N GLU A 341 0.01 -39.72 9.22
CA GLU A 341 0.11 -40.27 10.58
C GLU A 341 1.53 -40.09 11.17
N GLU A 342 2.57 -40.39 10.39
CA GLU A 342 3.98 -40.18 10.76
C GLU A 342 4.24 -38.70 11.13
N HIS A 343 3.74 -37.79 10.31
CA HIS A 343 3.86 -36.34 10.51
C HIS A 343 3.13 -35.88 11.77
N ALA A 344 1.93 -36.39 12.04
CA ALA A 344 1.16 -36.07 13.24
C ALA A 344 1.82 -36.59 14.53
N ILE A 345 2.43 -37.79 14.48
CA ILE A 345 3.17 -38.35 15.63
C ILE A 345 4.45 -37.57 15.91
N ARG A 346 5.17 -37.10 14.88
CA ARG A 346 6.41 -36.32 15.06
C ARG A 346 6.20 -34.86 15.43
N ASN A 347 5.13 -34.22 14.93
CA ASN A 347 4.86 -32.79 15.15
C ASN A 347 3.85 -32.54 16.27
N VAL A 348 3.97 -33.29 17.37
CA VAL A 348 3.27 -33.00 18.62
C VAL A 348 3.84 -31.71 19.21
N ALA A 349 2.97 -30.77 19.58
CA ALA A 349 3.38 -29.50 20.17
C ALA A 349 4.20 -29.73 21.46
N PRO A 350 5.38 -29.10 21.61
CA PRO A 350 6.23 -29.33 22.77
C PRO A 350 5.56 -28.81 24.05
N VAL A 351 5.45 -29.69 25.05
CA VAL A 351 4.87 -29.35 26.35
C VAL A 351 5.95 -28.76 27.24
N LEU A 352 5.66 -27.63 27.90
CA LEU A 352 6.59 -26.99 28.84
C LEU A 352 6.82 -27.89 30.07
N PRO A 353 8.06 -28.38 30.30
CA PRO A 353 8.40 -29.20 31.46
C PRO A 353 8.19 -28.44 32.77
N ASP A 354 7.71 -29.12 33.80
CA ASP A 354 7.40 -28.54 35.12
C ASP A 354 8.61 -27.84 35.75
N GLU A 355 9.83 -28.37 35.53
CA GLU A 355 11.10 -27.81 36.02
C GLU A 355 11.43 -26.43 35.44
N LEU A 356 10.96 -26.13 34.24
CA LEU A 356 11.25 -24.88 33.53
C LEU A 356 10.21 -23.78 33.77
N ARG A 357 8.99 -24.14 34.21
CA ARG A 357 7.90 -23.19 34.51
C ARG A 357 8.33 -22.00 35.39
N PRO A 358 9.03 -22.16 36.53
CA PRO A 358 9.44 -21.02 37.35
C PRO A 358 10.57 -20.17 36.75
N LEU A 359 11.24 -20.63 35.69
CA LEU A 359 12.34 -19.93 35.02
C LEU A 359 11.92 -19.22 33.73
N VAL A 360 10.73 -19.52 33.22
CA VAL A 360 10.16 -18.90 32.03
C VAL A 360 8.96 -18.03 32.37
N GLY A 361 8.74 -17.01 31.56
CA GLY A 361 7.55 -16.19 31.57
C GLY A 361 6.95 -16.04 30.17
N ALA A 362 5.75 -15.46 30.15
CA ALA A 362 4.96 -15.26 28.94
C ALA A 362 4.33 -13.86 28.95
N PHE A 363 3.90 -13.40 27.77
CA PHE A 363 3.18 -12.14 27.65
C PHE A 363 1.67 -12.38 27.66
N LEU A 364 0.94 -11.60 28.46
CA LEU A 364 -0.53 -11.55 28.36
C LEU A 364 -0.90 -10.43 27.38
N LYS A 365 -1.31 -10.81 26.17
CA LYS A 365 -1.55 -9.91 25.03
C LYS A 365 -3.01 -9.48 24.97
N LEU A 366 -3.25 -8.28 24.49
CA LEU A 366 -4.61 -7.79 24.21
C LEU A 366 -4.92 -7.94 22.72
N THR A 367 -5.94 -8.73 22.38
CA THR A 367 -6.36 -8.91 20.97
C THR A 367 -7.10 -7.67 20.46
N PRO A 368 -7.26 -7.51 19.13
CA PRO A 368 -8.08 -6.43 18.56
C PRO A 368 -9.56 -6.40 19.01
N LYS A 369 -10.04 -7.43 19.71
CA LYS A 369 -11.39 -7.51 20.29
C LYS A 369 -11.46 -7.13 21.78
N GLY A 370 -10.35 -6.69 22.38
CA GLY A 370 -10.26 -6.46 23.83
C GLY A 370 -10.19 -7.74 24.68
N GLU A 371 -9.93 -8.90 24.07
CA GLU A 371 -9.78 -10.18 24.78
C GLU A 371 -8.32 -10.35 25.24
N MET A 372 -8.11 -10.80 26.47
CA MET A 372 -6.77 -11.10 27.00
C MET A 372 -6.37 -12.54 26.64
N VAL A 373 -5.22 -12.72 25.97
CA VAL A 373 -4.74 -14.02 25.48
C VAL A 373 -3.25 -14.17 25.80
N LEU A 374 -2.88 -15.29 26.42
CA LEU A 374 -1.48 -15.61 26.72
C LEU A 374 -0.71 -15.90 25.42
N ASP A 375 0.52 -15.42 25.30
CA ASP A 375 1.38 -15.75 24.16
C ASP A 375 1.78 -17.24 24.16
N ALA A 376 1.89 -17.82 22.96
CA ALA A 376 2.28 -19.22 22.79
C ALA A 376 3.81 -19.44 22.90
N GLU A 377 4.57 -18.34 22.97
CA GLU A 377 6.03 -18.33 23.06
C GLU A 377 6.50 -17.99 24.48
N TYR A 378 7.50 -18.73 24.96
CA TYR A 378 8.08 -18.57 26.28
C TYR A 378 9.40 -17.79 26.23
N TYR A 379 9.64 -17.00 27.25
CA TYR A 379 10.78 -16.09 27.36
C TYR A 379 11.44 -16.22 28.74
N SER A 380 12.75 -15.98 28.83
CA SER A 380 13.48 -15.92 30.09
C SER A 380 14.34 -14.67 30.17
N GLU A 381 14.62 -14.23 31.40
CA GLU A 381 15.53 -13.11 31.69
C GLU A 381 17.01 -13.55 31.62
N GLU A 382 17.27 -14.84 31.82
CA GLU A 382 18.60 -15.46 31.71
C GLU A 382 18.65 -16.46 30.52
N PRO A 383 19.83 -16.70 29.93
CA PRO A 383 19.96 -17.64 28.82
C PRO A 383 19.86 -19.10 29.29
N ILE A 384 18.65 -19.66 29.29
CA ILE A 384 18.42 -21.08 29.56
C ILE A 384 18.88 -21.93 28.37
N ARG A 385 19.80 -22.87 28.60
CA ARG A 385 20.15 -23.93 27.64
C ARG A 385 19.49 -25.23 28.05
N ILE A 386 18.60 -25.75 27.21
CA ILE A 386 17.89 -27.01 27.45
C ILE A 386 18.49 -28.07 26.52
N GLY A 387 19.03 -29.14 27.09
CA GLY A 387 19.69 -30.22 26.34
C GLY A 387 21.15 -29.94 26.03
N GLY A 388 22.03 -30.86 26.45
CA GLY A 388 23.46 -30.79 26.16
C GLY A 388 23.84 -31.56 24.91
N THR A 389 24.36 -30.86 23.92
CA THR A 389 25.44 -31.37 23.06
C THR A 389 26.59 -30.39 23.18
N GLU A 390 27.70 -30.83 23.77
CA GLU A 390 28.95 -30.09 23.76
C GLU A 390 29.50 -30.10 22.33
N ASP A 391 29.52 -28.93 21.68
CA ASP A 391 30.45 -28.67 20.59
C ASP A 391 30.93 -27.22 20.70
N GLU A 392 32.23 -27.05 20.95
CA GLU A 392 32.89 -25.75 20.90
C GLU A 392 33.00 -25.28 19.45
N THR A 393 32.43 -24.13 19.13
CA THR A 393 33.06 -23.16 18.22
C THR A 393 32.37 -21.80 18.36
N GLY A 394 33.15 -20.73 18.49
CA GLY A 394 32.64 -19.40 18.83
C GLY A 394 32.54 -18.43 17.64
N ALA A 395 31.69 -17.43 17.81
CA ALA A 395 31.50 -16.24 16.95
C ALA A 395 30.99 -16.53 15.52
N THR A 396 30.14 -15.69 14.91
CA THR A 396 29.82 -14.28 15.16
C THR A 396 28.30 -14.00 15.17
N ALA A 397 27.90 -12.88 15.75
CA ALA A 397 26.51 -12.41 15.69
C ALA A 397 26.29 -11.55 14.44
N ASP A 398 25.41 -11.99 13.54
CA ASP A 398 24.89 -11.17 12.44
C ASP A 398 23.48 -10.64 12.76
N LYS A 399 23.16 -9.43 12.32
CA LYS A 399 21.90 -8.73 12.56
C LYS A 399 21.28 -8.24 11.25
N GLY A 400 20.22 -8.93 10.83
CA GLY A 400 19.06 -8.24 10.27
C GLY A 400 18.50 -8.78 8.96
N SER A 401 17.47 -9.63 9.06
CA SER A 401 16.42 -9.70 8.05
C SER A 401 15.05 -9.62 8.73
N ARG A 402 14.25 -8.62 8.35
CA ARG A 402 12.89 -8.41 8.88
C ARG A 402 11.88 -9.10 7.96
N SER A 403 11.58 -10.37 8.19
CA SER A 403 10.43 -11.01 7.55
C SER A 403 9.12 -10.39 8.03
N ARG A 404 8.30 -9.88 7.09
CA ARG A 404 6.89 -9.60 7.33
C ARG A 404 6.11 -10.93 7.33
N PRO A 405 5.29 -11.24 8.35
CA PRO A 405 4.31 -12.31 8.24
C PRO A 405 3.09 -11.80 7.47
N SER A 406 2.78 -12.44 6.34
CA SER A 406 1.50 -12.28 5.65
C SER A 406 0.43 -13.12 6.35
N GLY A 407 -0.78 -12.57 6.51
CA GLY A 407 -1.90 -13.29 7.13
C GLY A 407 -2.47 -14.36 6.21
N ALA A 408 -2.73 -15.56 6.75
CA ALA A 408 -3.38 -16.65 6.01
C ALA A 408 -4.85 -16.34 5.71
N GLY A 409 -5.36 -16.73 4.54
CA GLY A 409 -6.77 -16.47 4.23
C GLY A 409 -7.31 -16.76 2.83
N ARG A 410 -6.83 -17.78 2.09
CA ARG A 410 -7.65 -18.51 1.10
C ARG A 410 -6.97 -19.76 0.58
N GLU A 411 -7.78 -20.79 0.36
CA GLU A 411 -7.39 -22.04 -0.28
C GLU A 411 -7.11 -21.79 -1.77
N SER A 412 -5.89 -22.10 -2.19
CA SER A 412 -5.52 -22.30 -3.59
C SER A 412 -4.68 -23.57 -3.68
N ALA A 413 -4.84 -24.35 -4.74
CA ALA A 413 -4.08 -25.57 -4.97
C ALA A 413 -2.57 -25.32 -4.80
N SER A 414 -1.84 -26.33 -4.29
CA SER A 414 -0.39 -26.29 -4.13
C SER A 414 0.27 -25.77 -5.40
N PRO A 415 1.06 -24.67 -5.34
CA PRO A 415 1.75 -24.15 -6.51
C PRO A 415 2.60 -25.25 -7.13
N ALA A 416 2.56 -25.38 -8.46
CA ALA A 416 3.45 -26.29 -9.16
C ALA A 416 4.90 -25.97 -8.77
N SER A 417 5.68 -27.01 -8.44
CA SER A 417 7.07 -26.83 -8.01
C SER A 417 7.87 -26.12 -9.09
N ARG A 418 8.57 -25.05 -8.73
CA ARG A 418 9.28 -24.18 -9.67
C ARG A 418 10.29 -24.98 -10.53
N PRO A 419 10.36 -24.79 -11.86
CA PRO A 419 11.18 -25.62 -12.76
C PRO A 419 12.67 -25.67 -12.42
N GLU A 420 13.20 -24.61 -11.82
CA GLU A 420 14.58 -24.48 -11.32
C GLU A 420 14.81 -25.18 -9.97
N ALA A 421 13.74 -25.39 -9.19
CA ALA A 421 13.80 -26.02 -7.86
C ALA A 421 13.63 -27.55 -7.90
N VAL A 422 13.51 -28.17 -9.08
CA VAL A 422 13.31 -29.61 -9.26
C VAL A 422 14.48 -30.28 -10.00
N ALA A 423 14.80 -31.50 -9.58
CA ALA A 423 15.68 -32.43 -10.28
C ALA A 423 14.95 -33.05 -11.49
N PRO A 424 15.69 -33.69 -12.42
CA PRO A 424 15.09 -34.58 -13.42
C PRO A 424 14.15 -35.61 -12.75
N GLY A 425 13.02 -35.88 -13.38
CA GLY A 425 11.93 -36.65 -12.77
C GLY A 425 11.07 -35.89 -11.75
N GLY A 426 11.15 -34.56 -11.68
CA GLY A 426 10.20 -33.69 -10.97
C GLY A 426 10.33 -33.62 -9.45
N LYS A 427 11.25 -34.37 -8.83
CA LYS A 427 11.47 -34.35 -7.38
C LYS A 427 12.19 -33.04 -6.97
N PRO A 428 11.82 -32.39 -5.85
CA PRO A 428 12.46 -31.15 -5.43
C PRO A 428 13.94 -31.35 -5.08
N LEU A 429 14.77 -30.36 -5.40
CA LEU A 429 16.16 -30.28 -4.95
C LEU A 429 16.20 -29.96 -3.45
N SER A 430 17.23 -30.46 -2.74
CA SER A 430 17.47 -29.99 -1.37
C SER A 430 17.83 -28.51 -1.37
N ALA A 431 17.36 -27.74 -0.39
CA ALA A 431 17.60 -26.30 -0.29
C ALA A 431 19.09 -25.95 -0.42
N ARG A 432 19.97 -26.71 0.26
CA ARG A 432 21.42 -26.54 0.18
C ARG A 432 22.00 -26.81 -1.21
N LEU A 433 21.51 -27.83 -1.93
CA LEU A 433 21.95 -28.09 -3.31
C LEU A 433 21.47 -26.97 -4.24
N TYR A 434 20.25 -26.47 -4.06
CA TYR A 434 19.74 -25.33 -4.82
C TYR A 434 20.57 -24.07 -4.57
N ASP A 435 20.82 -23.70 -3.31
CA ASP A 435 21.59 -22.51 -2.94
C ASP A 435 23.02 -22.56 -3.53
N GLU A 436 23.68 -23.74 -3.48
CA GLU A 436 25.01 -23.93 -4.05
C GLU A 436 25.01 -23.89 -5.60
N LEU A 437 23.99 -24.46 -6.27
CA LEU A 437 23.83 -24.32 -7.72
C LEU A 437 23.47 -22.88 -8.13
N ALA A 438 22.68 -22.16 -7.34
CA ALA A 438 22.35 -20.77 -7.59
C ALA A 438 23.58 -19.84 -7.48
N MET A 439 24.48 -20.11 -6.52
CA MET A 439 25.79 -19.47 -6.45
C MET A 439 26.65 -19.79 -7.67
N GLN A 440 26.76 -21.07 -8.06
CA GLN A 440 27.54 -21.49 -9.22
C GLN A 440 26.98 -20.89 -10.53
N ARG A 441 25.65 -20.84 -10.71
CA ARG A 441 24.99 -20.16 -11.84
C ARG A 441 25.31 -18.66 -11.86
N ARG A 442 25.24 -18.00 -10.70
CA ARG A 442 25.65 -16.59 -10.56
C ARG A 442 27.13 -16.41 -10.91
N ASP A 443 28.00 -17.34 -10.55
CA ASP A 443 29.43 -17.27 -10.85
C ASP A 443 29.72 -17.47 -12.34
N VAL A 444 28.96 -18.33 -13.05
CA VAL A 444 29.01 -18.44 -14.52
C VAL A 444 28.56 -17.14 -15.19
N LEU A 445 27.49 -16.51 -14.71
CA LEU A 445 27.04 -15.19 -15.17
C LEU A 445 28.12 -14.13 -14.95
N ALA A 446 28.69 -14.08 -13.74
CA ALA A 446 29.74 -13.16 -13.35
C ALA A 446 31.01 -13.35 -14.22
N ALA A 447 31.47 -14.60 -14.41
CA ALA A 447 32.64 -14.92 -15.21
C ALA A 447 32.46 -14.54 -16.69
N THR A 448 31.27 -14.76 -17.26
CA THR A 448 31.00 -14.38 -18.66
C THR A 448 30.79 -12.87 -18.81
N LEU A 449 30.29 -12.18 -17.79
CA LEU A 449 30.18 -10.72 -17.80
C LEU A 449 31.56 -10.03 -17.83
N LEU A 450 32.63 -10.69 -17.37
CA LEU A 450 34.01 -10.15 -17.45
C LEU A 450 34.46 -9.88 -18.89
N SER A 451 33.98 -10.64 -19.88
CA SER A 451 34.27 -10.40 -21.30
C SER A 451 33.29 -9.43 -21.98
N HIS A 452 32.29 -8.91 -21.25
CA HIS A 452 31.29 -7.99 -21.78
C HIS A 452 31.22 -6.65 -21.00
N PRO A 453 32.32 -5.87 -20.91
CA PRO A 453 32.32 -4.62 -20.17
C PRO A 453 31.27 -3.56 -20.51
N ALA A 454 30.88 -3.43 -21.78
CA ALA A 454 29.86 -2.46 -22.18
C ALA A 454 28.50 -2.82 -21.57
N LEU A 455 28.11 -4.10 -21.64
CA LEU A 455 26.89 -4.60 -21.01
C LEU A 455 26.93 -4.48 -19.48
N ALA A 456 28.12 -4.61 -18.88
CA ALA A 456 28.31 -4.37 -17.45
C ALA A 456 28.08 -2.90 -17.06
N LEU A 457 28.51 -1.95 -17.90
CA LEU A 457 28.18 -0.52 -17.73
C LEU A 457 26.68 -0.29 -17.78
N ASP A 458 26.02 -0.81 -18.83
CA ASP A 458 24.59 -0.63 -19.05
C ASP A 458 23.76 -1.18 -17.88
N TYR A 459 24.07 -2.38 -17.41
CA TYR A 459 23.41 -2.99 -16.25
C TYR A 459 23.62 -2.18 -14.97
N ALA A 460 24.85 -1.71 -14.71
CA ALA A 460 25.14 -0.91 -13.51
C ALA A 460 24.40 0.42 -13.50
N LEU A 461 24.37 1.12 -14.64
CA LEU A 461 23.64 2.38 -14.80
C LEU A 461 22.13 2.16 -14.63
N PHE A 462 21.57 1.15 -15.31
CA PHE A 462 20.14 0.81 -15.21
C PHE A 462 19.73 0.52 -13.76
N VAL A 463 20.44 -0.38 -13.07
CA VAL A 463 20.12 -0.77 -11.68
C VAL A 463 20.22 0.41 -10.71
N MET A 464 21.17 1.33 -10.89
CA MET A 464 21.28 2.53 -10.05
C MET A 464 20.16 3.54 -10.33
N ILE A 465 19.83 3.80 -11.59
CA ILE A 465 18.79 4.76 -11.96
C ILE A 465 17.42 4.26 -11.48
N ASP A 466 17.11 2.99 -11.70
CA ASP A 466 15.79 2.43 -11.43
C ASP A 466 15.54 2.20 -9.90
N ASP A 467 16.56 1.80 -9.10
CA ASP A 467 16.51 1.79 -7.61
C ASP A 467 16.34 3.19 -7.00
N ARG A 468 16.68 4.26 -7.74
CA ARG A 468 16.50 5.63 -7.29
C ARG A 468 15.10 6.16 -7.60
N MET A 469 14.53 5.74 -8.73
CA MET A 469 13.23 6.19 -9.24
C MET A 469 12.06 5.36 -8.70
N THR A 470 12.29 4.10 -8.33
CA THR A 470 11.28 3.18 -7.80
C THR A 470 11.55 2.79 -6.35
N ALA A 471 10.50 2.46 -5.59
CA ALA A 471 10.61 2.13 -4.17
C ALA A 471 10.75 0.62 -3.88
N GLU A 472 10.59 -0.23 -4.90
CA GLU A 472 10.45 -1.69 -4.77
C GLU A 472 11.22 -2.39 -5.89
N SER A 473 12.52 -2.61 -5.68
CA SER A 473 13.40 -3.18 -6.71
C SER A 473 14.31 -4.28 -6.18
N ALA A 474 14.33 -5.42 -6.87
CA ALA A 474 15.05 -6.63 -6.48
C ALA A 474 15.87 -7.21 -7.64
N TYR A 475 16.85 -6.43 -8.14
CA TYR A 475 17.64 -6.78 -9.34
C TYR A 475 18.63 -7.95 -9.17
N GLY A 476 18.80 -8.49 -7.96
CA GLY A 476 19.83 -9.50 -7.66
C GLY A 476 21.25 -8.95 -7.78
N SER A 477 21.49 -7.75 -7.27
CA SER A 477 22.81 -7.11 -7.20
C SER A 477 22.87 -6.23 -5.96
N THR A 478 24.06 -5.98 -5.42
CA THR A 478 24.31 -5.05 -4.32
C THR A 478 24.38 -3.56 -4.72
N ILE A 479 24.40 -3.25 -6.03
CA ILE A 479 24.50 -1.87 -6.55
C ILE A 479 23.18 -1.10 -6.30
N ARG A 480 23.24 0.07 -5.64
CA ARG A 480 22.07 0.87 -5.22
C ARG A 480 22.36 2.37 -5.26
N ALA A 481 21.36 3.21 -5.50
CA ALA A 481 21.49 4.68 -5.55
C ALA A 481 20.32 5.45 -4.92
N ARG A 482 19.74 4.86 -3.87
CA ARG A 482 18.62 5.37 -3.05
C ARG A 482 18.61 6.88 -2.79
N SER A 483 17.40 7.42 -2.72
CA SER A 483 17.15 8.81 -2.34
C SER A 483 17.64 9.14 -0.90
N PRO A 484 18.08 10.38 -0.63
CA PRO A 484 18.45 10.82 0.71
C PRO A 484 17.32 10.65 1.73
N GLN A 485 17.68 10.35 2.97
CA GLN A 485 16.73 10.22 4.07
C GLN A 485 16.42 11.59 4.69
N ASP A 486 15.70 12.42 3.93
CA ASP A 486 15.34 13.79 4.34
C ASP A 486 14.50 13.80 5.64
N PRO A 487 14.77 14.72 6.60
CA PRO A 487 14.07 14.77 7.88
C PRO A 487 12.62 15.26 7.79
N VAL A 488 12.16 15.71 6.62
CA VAL A 488 10.79 16.16 6.36
C VAL A 488 10.29 15.55 5.05
N THR A 489 9.36 14.61 5.15
CA THR A 489 8.74 13.90 4.02
C THR A 489 7.43 14.59 3.58
N GLY A 490 7.24 14.76 2.26
CA GLY A 490 6.02 15.35 1.66
C GLY A 490 6.33 16.42 0.61
N GLU A 491 5.28 17.07 0.10
CA GLU A 491 5.43 18.25 -0.77
C GLU A 491 6.18 19.36 -0.03
N GLN A 492 7.36 19.71 -0.55
CA GLN A 492 8.12 20.87 -0.10
C GLN A 492 7.78 22.07 -0.96
N PRO A 493 7.80 23.31 -0.42
CA PRO A 493 7.66 24.51 -1.22
C PRO A 493 8.64 24.50 -2.40
N ALA A 494 8.16 24.84 -3.59
CA ALA A 494 9.01 24.98 -4.77
C ALA A 494 10.05 26.08 -4.53
N THR A 495 11.27 25.69 -4.17
CA THR A 495 12.40 26.61 -4.06
C THR A 495 13.11 26.70 -5.40
N ARG A 496 13.70 27.86 -5.70
CA ARG A 496 14.56 28.04 -6.89
C ARG A 496 15.65 26.96 -6.98
N ALA A 497 16.17 26.50 -5.83
CA ALA A 497 17.15 25.42 -5.78
C ALA A 497 16.54 24.05 -6.15
N ARG A 498 15.32 23.71 -5.69
CA ARG A 498 14.65 22.46 -6.08
C ARG A 498 14.23 22.46 -7.56
N SER A 499 13.69 23.56 -8.06
CA SER A 499 13.38 23.71 -9.50
C SER A 499 14.64 23.61 -10.36
N TYR A 500 15.73 24.27 -9.95
CA TYR A 500 17.01 24.17 -10.64
C TYR A 500 17.66 22.79 -10.54
N LEU A 501 17.48 22.05 -9.44
CA LEU A 501 17.95 20.66 -9.34
C LEU A 501 17.18 19.69 -10.24
N ALA A 502 15.88 19.94 -10.49
CA ALA A 502 15.12 19.20 -11.49
C ALA A 502 15.58 19.57 -12.91
N GLU A 503 15.64 20.86 -13.24
CA GLU A 503 16.13 21.37 -14.53
C GLU A 503 17.58 20.93 -14.82
N ALA A 504 18.44 20.83 -13.79
CA ALA A 504 19.80 20.34 -13.91
C ALA A 504 19.87 18.82 -14.08
N HIS A 505 19.04 18.04 -13.39
CA HIS A 505 18.89 16.59 -13.62
C HIS A 505 18.53 16.32 -15.08
N ASP A 506 17.60 17.11 -15.64
CA ASP A 506 17.13 17.02 -17.01
C ASP A 506 18.18 17.51 -18.05
N GLY A 507 19.36 17.95 -17.60
CA GLY A 507 20.46 18.47 -18.43
C GLY A 507 21.87 17.96 -18.08
N LEU A 508 22.00 16.83 -17.38
CA LEU A 508 23.30 16.25 -17.01
C LEU A 508 24.01 15.51 -18.16
N ASP A 509 25.33 15.69 -18.23
CA ASP A 509 26.29 14.75 -18.84
C ASP A 509 27.37 14.42 -17.76
N ALA A 510 27.76 13.15 -17.65
CA ALA A 510 28.30 12.55 -16.42
C ALA A 510 29.82 12.31 -16.41
N GLY A 511 30.58 12.88 -17.35
CA GLY A 511 31.99 12.59 -17.60
C GLY A 511 33.03 13.10 -16.57
N TRP A 512 32.81 12.96 -15.26
CA TRP A 512 33.70 13.49 -14.21
C TRP A 512 33.67 12.76 -12.85
N THR A 513 33.02 11.60 -12.75
CA THR A 513 32.64 10.94 -11.46
C THR A 513 33.78 10.56 -10.52
N GLU A 514 35.00 10.52 -11.03
CA GLU A 514 36.11 9.91 -10.35
C GLU A 514 37.12 11.00 -10.04
N TYR A 515 37.78 10.93 -8.88
CA TYR A 515 38.55 12.00 -8.23
C TYR A 515 39.09 11.41 -6.86
N GLN A 516 40.28 11.77 -6.29
CA GLN A 516 40.94 11.17 -5.09
C GLN A 516 40.62 11.95 -3.80
N SER A 517 41.50 12.84 -3.32
CA SER A 517 41.04 14.23 -3.17
C SER A 517 40.59 14.62 -4.56
N GLN A 518 39.41 15.24 -4.73
CA GLN A 518 38.59 14.95 -5.92
C GLN A 518 39.04 15.61 -7.26
N VAL A 519 40.36 15.68 -7.50
CA VAL A 519 41.09 15.91 -8.76
C VAL A 519 42.30 14.92 -9.01
N ASP A 520 42.47 13.80 -8.26
CA ASP A 520 43.56 12.78 -8.45
C ASP A 520 43.26 11.22 -8.76
N ARG A 521 42.03 10.61 -8.70
CA ARG A 521 41.67 9.15 -8.90
C ARG A 521 41.30 8.72 -10.35
N PHE A 522 40.45 9.50 -11.03
CA PHE A 522 40.27 9.59 -12.51
C PHE A 522 41.59 9.99 -13.19
N GLU A 523 42.54 10.61 -12.50
CA GLU A 523 43.96 10.71 -12.95
C GLU A 523 44.50 9.32 -13.34
N ALA A 524 44.55 8.43 -12.35
CA ALA A 524 45.06 7.08 -12.53
C ALA A 524 44.12 6.19 -13.37
N PHE A 525 42.80 6.31 -13.21
CA PHE A 525 41.84 5.49 -13.95
C PHE A 525 41.67 5.96 -15.40
N ARG A 526 41.63 7.26 -15.73
CA ARG A 526 41.77 7.74 -17.15
C ARG A 526 43.07 7.32 -17.78
N GLY A 527 44.13 7.20 -16.98
CA GLY A 527 45.44 6.71 -17.40
C GLY A 527 45.49 5.21 -17.71
N LEU A 528 44.49 4.43 -17.29
CA LEU A 528 44.25 3.12 -17.90
C LEU A 528 43.77 3.32 -19.34
N ASP A 529 44.15 2.45 -20.26
CA ASP A 529 43.40 2.30 -21.50
C ASP A 529 41.94 1.95 -21.21
N ASP A 530 41.05 2.24 -22.15
CA ASP A 530 39.62 2.03 -21.95
C ASP A 530 39.30 0.53 -21.76
N ASP A 531 40.09 -0.37 -22.34
CA ASP A 531 39.98 -1.83 -22.15
C ASP A 531 40.21 -2.24 -20.67
N ALA A 532 41.22 -1.71 -20.00
CA ALA A 532 41.50 -1.99 -18.60
C ALA A 532 40.48 -1.34 -17.64
N LYS A 533 39.95 -0.14 -17.96
CA LYS A 533 38.82 0.44 -17.22
C LYS A 533 37.59 -0.46 -17.33
N ALA A 534 37.30 -0.88 -18.55
CA ALA A 534 36.15 -1.68 -18.92
C ALA A 534 36.23 -3.06 -18.23
N ALA A 535 37.40 -3.71 -18.22
CA ALA A 535 37.63 -4.95 -17.48
C ALA A 535 37.41 -4.80 -15.96
N TRP A 536 37.84 -3.69 -15.35
CA TRP A 536 37.58 -3.42 -13.93
C TRP A 536 36.10 -3.18 -13.62
N LEU A 537 35.41 -2.44 -14.50
CA LEU A 537 33.96 -2.25 -14.40
C LEU A 537 33.22 -3.58 -14.51
N ALA A 538 33.54 -4.38 -15.53
CA ALA A 538 33.01 -5.72 -15.72
C ALA A 538 33.20 -6.58 -14.47
N TYR A 539 34.41 -6.56 -13.89
CA TYR A 539 34.72 -7.28 -12.65
C TYR A 539 33.91 -6.82 -11.45
N ILE A 540 33.80 -5.52 -11.18
CA ILE A 540 33.05 -5.01 -10.03
C ILE A 540 31.54 -5.27 -10.18
N VAL A 541 31.00 -5.13 -11.39
CA VAL A 541 29.59 -5.41 -11.66
C VAL A 541 29.30 -6.90 -11.56
N ALA A 542 30.14 -7.76 -12.14
CA ALA A 542 30.09 -9.22 -11.98
C ALA A 542 30.15 -9.64 -10.49
N MET A 543 31.05 -9.03 -9.72
CA MET A 543 31.15 -9.28 -8.28
C MET A 543 29.97 -8.73 -7.46
N SER A 544 29.21 -7.77 -8.00
CA SER A 544 28.00 -7.24 -7.34
C SER A 544 26.79 -8.16 -7.39
N LEU A 545 26.76 -9.12 -8.34
CA LEU A 545 25.63 -10.01 -8.59
C LEU A 545 25.37 -10.90 -7.37
N GLU A 546 24.10 -11.08 -7.02
CA GLU A 546 23.63 -11.88 -5.88
C GLU A 546 22.96 -13.17 -6.38
N ALA A 547 23.25 -14.29 -5.72
CA ALA A 547 22.54 -15.53 -5.95
C ALA A 547 21.19 -15.52 -5.20
N PRO A 548 20.08 -15.95 -5.82
CA PRO A 548 18.83 -16.16 -5.10
C PRO A 548 18.97 -17.34 -4.13
N ASN A 549 18.36 -17.24 -2.96
CA ASN A 549 18.21 -18.38 -2.07
C ASN A 549 17.03 -19.27 -2.51
N SER A 550 16.97 -20.48 -1.94
CA SER A 550 15.95 -21.52 -2.14
C SER A 550 14.50 -21.14 -1.85
N ARG A 551 14.23 -19.90 -1.41
CA ARG A 551 12.88 -19.33 -1.28
C ARG A 551 12.56 -18.30 -2.37
N ALA A 552 13.57 -17.65 -2.95
CA ALA A 552 13.43 -16.67 -4.03
C ALA A 552 13.48 -17.32 -5.42
N GLU A 553 12.98 -16.61 -6.42
CA GLU A 553 13.06 -17.00 -7.85
C GLU A 553 14.36 -16.50 -8.47
N HIS A 554 14.74 -17.06 -9.63
CA HIS A 554 15.83 -16.52 -10.43
C HIS A 554 15.48 -15.12 -10.94
N SER A 555 16.40 -14.16 -10.76
CA SER A 555 16.25 -12.78 -11.30
C SER A 555 16.00 -12.83 -12.81
N PRO A 556 14.86 -12.31 -13.31
CA PRO A 556 14.58 -12.27 -14.75
C PRO A 556 15.63 -11.47 -15.52
N LEU A 557 16.15 -10.41 -14.90
CA LEU A 557 17.19 -9.57 -15.49
C LEU A 557 18.53 -10.32 -15.63
N HIS A 558 18.85 -11.24 -14.72
CA HIS A 558 19.99 -12.15 -14.87
C HIS A 558 19.79 -13.15 -16.00
N ASN A 559 18.56 -13.63 -16.23
CA ASN A 559 18.25 -14.46 -17.40
C ASN A 559 18.48 -13.66 -18.68
N ARG A 560 17.97 -12.41 -18.74
CA ARG A 560 18.13 -11.56 -19.92
C ARG A 560 19.59 -11.23 -20.25
N LEU A 561 20.41 -10.92 -19.24
CA LEU A 561 21.86 -10.72 -19.44
C LEU A 561 22.53 -11.95 -20.04
N ALA A 562 22.17 -13.15 -19.56
CA ALA A 562 22.73 -14.39 -20.08
C ALA A 562 22.29 -14.69 -21.52
N THR A 563 21.05 -14.33 -21.90
CA THR A 563 20.60 -14.36 -23.30
C THR A 563 21.47 -13.46 -24.18
N ILE A 564 21.71 -12.21 -23.74
CA ILE A 564 22.47 -11.22 -24.51
C ILE A 564 23.95 -11.63 -24.70
N MET A 565 24.54 -12.28 -23.69
CA MET A 565 25.92 -12.78 -23.76
C MET A 565 26.04 -14.21 -24.35
N GLU A 566 24.93 -14.79 -24.81
CA GLU A 566 24.87 -16.16 -25.37
C GLU A 566 25.58 -17.22 -24.50
N ILE A 567 25.35 -17.18 -23.17
CA ILE A 567 26.13 -18.00 -22.22
C ILE A 567 25.89 -19.49 -22.44
N ASP A 568 26.89 -20.19 -22.98
CA ASP A 568 27.00 -21.64 -22.86
C ASP A 568 27.45 -22.01 -21.44
N VAL A 569 26.48 -22.26 -20.56
CA VAL A 569 26.71 -22.71 -19.18
C VAL A 569 27.48 -24.03 -19.13
N ALA A 570 27.33 -24.88 -20.15
CA ALA A 570 27.97 -26.18 -20.21
C ALA A 570 29.49 -26.05 -20.43
N SER A 571 29.96 -24.99 -21.08
CA SER A 571 31.41 -24.70 -21.19
C SER A 571 32.07 -24.37 -19.84
N TRP A 572 31.32 -23.78 -18.89
CA TRP A 572 31.83 -23.33 -17.59
C TRP A 572 31.56 -24.31 -16.44
N TRP A 573 30.48 -25.10 -16.52
CA TRP A 573 30.03 -25.98 -15.45
C TRP A 573 29.61 -27.35 -15.96
N ARG A 574 30.01 -28.40 -15.24
CA ARG A 574 29.66 -29.79 -15.53
C ARG A 574 29.17 -30.53 -14.29
N PRO A 575 28.18 -31.42 -14.42
CA PRO A 575 27.75 -32.26 -13.31
C PRO A 575 28.81 -33.32 -13.02
N THR A 576 29.25 -33.39 -11.76
CA THR A 576 30.14 -34.42 -11.23
C THR A 576 29.42 -35.19 -10.12
N SER A 577 30.04 -36.28 -9.64
CA SER A 577 29.53 -37.03 -8.49
C SER A 577 29.36 -36.13 -7.27
N GLU A 578 30.41 -35.38 -6.94
CA GLU A 578 30.47 -34.48 -5.78
C GLU A 578 29.49 -33.29 -5.88
N ASN A 579 29.45 -32.59 -7.03
CA ASN A 579 28.67 -31.36 -7.12
C ASN A 579 27.16 -31.60 -7.35
N PHE A 580 26.78 -32.74 -7.96
CA PHE A 580 25.40 -32.99 -8.39
C PHE A 580 24.93 -34.44 -8.20
N PHE A 581 25.57 -35.44 -8.82
CA PHE A 581 24.96 -36.78 -8.95
C PHE A 581 24.79 -37.53 -7.61
N ASP A 582 25.71 -37.40 -6.66
CA ASP A 582 25.55 -38.01 -5.33
C ASP A 582 24.43 -37.36 -4.51
N ARG A 583 24.01 -36.15 -4.88
CA ARG A 583 23.10 -35.28 -4.14
C ARG A 583 21.65 -35.35 -4.63
N VAL A 584 21.38 -36.08 -5.72
CA VAL A 584 20.04 -36.34 -6.27
C VAL A 584 19.63 -37.81 -6.10
N SER A 585 18.36 -38.14 -6.40
CA SER A 585 17.83 -39.51 -6.24
C SER A 585 18.29 -40.44 -7.37
N LYS A 586 18.41 -41.76 -7.12
CA LYS A 586 18.73 -42.74 -8.17
C LYS A 586 17.73 -42.66 -9.33
N GLY A 587 16.44 -42.51 -9.03
CA GLY A 587 15.38 -42.32 -10.03
C GLY A 587 15.63 -41.11 -10.91
N SER A 588 15.97 -39.96 -10.33
CA SER A 588 16.30 -38.73 -11.08
C SER A 588 17.48 -38.92 -12.04
N ILE A 589 18.51 -39.68 -11.65
CA ILE A 589 19.65 -39.98 -12.51
C ILE A 589 19.23 -40.91 -13.66
N LEU A 590 18.35 -41.89 -13.40
CA LEU A 590 17.82 -42.79 -14.43
C LEU A 590 16.88 -42.07 -15.41
N THR A 591 16.03 -41.14 -14.94
CA THR A 591 15.24 -40.26 -15.82
C THR A 591 16.17 -39.45 -16.73
N LEU A 592 17.20 -38.84 -16.17
CA LEU A 592 18.21 -38.09 -16.95
C LEU A 592 18.92 -38.96 -17.99
N LEU A 593 19.30 -40.20 -17.65
CA LEU A 593 19.90 -41.13 -18.62
C LEU A 593 18.90 -41.56 -19.70
N ALA A 594 17.60 -41.58 -19.41
CA ALA A 594 16.55 -41.82 -20.40
C ALA A 594 16.38 -40.62 -21.34
N ASP A 595 16.44 -39.39 -20.81
CA ASP A 595 16.36 -38.16 -21.59
C ASP A 595 17.58 -38.00 -22.54
N VAL A 596 18.78 -38.41 -22.10
CA VAL A 596 20.05 -38.21 -22.83
C VAL A 596 20.41 -39.38 -23.76
N GLY A 597 20.10 -40.62 -23.39
CA GLY A 597 20.49 -41.83 -24.16
C GLY A 597 19.41 -42.91 -24.24
N GLY A 598 18.17 -42.58 -23.91
CA GLY A 598 17.02 -43.47 -24.05
C GLY A 598 17.02 -44.68 -23.12
N ALA A 599 16.06 -45.58 -23.37
CA ALA A 599 15.87 -46.78 -22.57
C ALA A 599 17.09 -47.72 -22.57
N ALA A 600 17.90 -47.75 -23.65
CA ALA A 600 19.07 -48.60 -23.76
C ALA A 600 20.21 -48.16 -22.81
N LEU A 601 20.50 -46.86 -22.72
CA LEU A 601 21.47 -46.32 -21.77
C LEU A 601 20.98 -46.47 -20.32
N THR A 602 19.68 -46.25 -20.10
CA THR A 602 19.03 -46.38 -18.79
C THR A 602 19.10 -47.82 -18.27
N ALA A 603 18.76 -48.81 -19.10
CA ALA A 603 18.79 -50.23 -18.72
C ALA A 603 20.21 -50.72 -18.35
N ARG A 604 21.26 -50.19 -19.00
CA ARG A 604 22.66 -50.48 -18.65
C ARG A 604 23.03 -50.01 -17.23
N HIS A 605 22.43 -48.91 -16.76
CA HIS A 605 22.73 -48.30 -15.47
C HIS A 605 21.72 -48.68 -14.36
N ALA A 606 20.50 -49.09 -14.71
CA ALA A 606 19.43 -49.39 -13.75
C ALA A 606 19.82 -50.40 -12.66
N THR A 607 20.63 -51.41 -13.01
CA THR A 607 21.07 -52.48 -12.10
C THR A 607 22.28 -52.11 -11.22
N MET A 608 22.96 -51.00 -11.49
CA MET A 608 24.15 -50.55 -10.76
C MET A 608 23.77 -49.88 -9.42
N LYS A 609 24.73 -49.78 -8.48
CA LYS A 609 24.52 -49.04 -7.22
C LYS A 609 24.58 -47.53 -7.45
N LYS A 610 23.96 -46.73 -6.57
CA LYS A 610 23.89 -45.26 -6.75
C LYS A 610 25.27 -44.60 -6.96
N SER A 611 26.28 -44.97 -6.17
CA SER A 611 27.65 -44.44 -6.32
C SER A 611 28.29 -44.85 -7.65
N GLU A 612 28.10 -46.10 -8.07
CA GLU A 612 28.62 -46.63 -9.34
C GLU A 612 27.97 -45.93 -10.55
N ILE A 613 26.66 -45.63 -10.47
CA ILE A 613 25.96 -44.81 -11.48
C ILE A 613 26.48 -43.38 -11.45
N SER A 614 26.65 -42.78 -10.27
CA SER A 614 27.14 -41.40 -10.11
C SER A 614 28.52 -41.21 -10.74
N GLU A 615 29.46 -42.13 -10.51
CA GLU A 615 30.78 -42.11 -11.16
C GLU A 615 30.69 -42.36 -12.68
N SER A 616 29.79 -43.24 -13.13
CA SER A 616 29.56 -43.51 -14.56
C SER A 616 29.00 -42.28 -15.27
N CYS A 617 28.02 -41.61 -14.66
CA CYS A 617 27.45 -40.34 -15.13
C CYS A 617 28.50 -39.23 -15.15
N ALA A 618 29.32 -39.07 -14.10
CA ALA A 618 30.38 -38.07 -14.12
C ALA A 618 31.34 -38.24 -15.32
N LYS A 619 31.70 -39.48 -15.68
CA LYS A 619 32.51 -39.77 -16.87
C LYS A 619 31.76 -39.54 -18.18
N LEU A 620 30.49 -39.91 -18.25
CA LEU A 620 29.65 -39.70 -19.43
C LEU A 620 29.47 -38.21 -19.76
N PHE A 621 29.11 -37.40 -18.77
CA PHE A 621 28.88 -35.96 -18.94
C PHE A 621 30.18 -35.14 -19.01
N ALA A 622 31.33 -35.78 -18.75
CA ALA A 622 32.67 -35.26 -19.07
C ALA A 622 33.16 -35.66 -20.48
N GLY A 623 32.44 -36.49 -21.22
CA GLY A 623 32.85 -36.99 -22.54
C GLY A 623 33.91 -38.11 -22.51
N GLU A 624 34.16 -38.72 -21.35
CA GLU A 624 35.14 -39.82 -21.19
C GLU A 624 34.56 -41.20 -21.51
N ALA A 625 33.23 -41.33 -21.63
CA ALA A 625 32.54 -42.58 -21.89
C ALA A 625 32.43 -42.88 -23.41
N ILE A 626 32.69 -44.12 -23.81
CA ILE A 626 32.51 -44.57 -25.19
C ILE A 626 31.03 -44.89 -25.42
N VAL A 627 30.30 -43.94 -26.00
CA VAL A 627 28.88 -44.04 -26.37
C VAL A 627 28.65 -43.60 -27.82
N GLU A 628 27.42 -43.74 -28.30
CA GLU A 628 26.98 -43.22 -29.59
C GLU A 628 27.18 -41.69 -29.68
N PRO A 629 27.58 -41.12 -30.84
CA PRO A 629 27.90 -39.68 -30.97
C PRO A 629 26.79 -38.76 -30.46
N ASP A 630 25.55 -38.99 -30.90
CA ASP A 630 24.38 -38.19 -30.50
C ASP A 630 24.16 -38.18 -28.96
N VAL A 631 24.49 -39.28 -28.28
CA VAL A 631 24.39 -39.42 -26.81
C VAL A 631 25.54 -38.70 -26.11
N SER A 632 26.75 -38.73 -26.70
CA SER A 632 27.90 -37.95 -26.24
C SER A 632 27.61 -36.46 -26.35
N ASP A 633 27.10 -36.00 -27.49
CA ASP A 633 26.78 -34.59 -27.74
C ASP A 633 25.63 -34.12 -26.83
N ALA A 634 24.59 -34.93 -26.61
CA ALA A 634 23.52 -34.64 -25.66
C ALA A 634 24.02 -34.55 -24.20
N ALA A 635 24.92 -35.44 -23.77
CA ALA A 635 25.54 -35.39 -22.44
C ALA A 635 26.45 -34.15 -22.29
N LEU A 636 27.18 -33.78 -23.35
CA LEU A 636 28.03 -32.59 -23.43
C LEU A 636 27.22 -31.28 -23.64
N ALA A 637 25.94 -31.32 -23.94
CA ALA A 637 25.06 -30.15 -23.94
C ALA A 637 24.29 -29.97 -22.61
N TRP A 638 24.25 -30.99 -21.75
CA TRP A 638 23.30 -31.01 -20.64
C TRP A 638 23.79 -30.28 -19.37
N VAL A 639 22.89 -29.48 -18.80
CA VAL A 639 22.97 -28.88 -17.46
C VAL A 639 21.59 -28.93 -16.77
N PRO A 640 21.51 -29.00 -15.42
CA PRO A 640 20.23 -29.02 -14.70
C PRO A 640 19.52 -27.67 -14.80
N ASN A 641 18.19 -27.64 -14.64
CA ASN A 641 17.40 -26.42 -14.76
C ASN A 641 17.82 -25.30 -13.78
N ALA A 642 18.28 -25.66 -12.58
CA ALA A 642 18.86 -24.72 -11.61
C ALA A 642 20.09 -23.95 -12.14
N MET A 643 20.79 -24.48 -13.15
CA MET A 643 21.94 -23.84 -13.80
C MET A 643 21.56 -23.07 -15.07
N LYS A 644 20.33 -23.22 -15.58
CA LYS A 644 19.89 -22.56 -16.83
C LYS A 644 19.49 -21.10 -16.59
N PHE A 645 19.58 -20.32 -17.65
CA PHE A 645 19.01 -18.98 -17.75
C PHE A 645 17.74 -19.06 -18.59
N LEU A 646 16.58 -18.87 -17.96
CA LEU A 646 15.26 -19.04 -18.58
C LEU A 646 14.64 -17.66 -18.85
N ASP A 647 14.86 -17.13 -20.05
CA ASP A 647 14.32 -15.84 -20.50
C ASP A 647 12.86 -16.03 -20.95
N PHE A 648 11.91 -15.89 -20.02
CA PHE A 648 10.48 -15.88 -20.33
C PHE A 648 10.05 -14.52 -20.87
N ALA A 649 10.36 -14.28 -22.15
CA ALA A 649 9.64 -13.27 -22.92
C ALA A 649 8.32 -13.89 -23.42
N PRO A 650 7.14 -13.38 -23.01
CA PRO A 650 5.93 -13.61 -23.80
C PRO A 650 6.14 -12.94 -25.16
N ALA A 651 6.15 -13.74 -26.22
CA ALA A 651 6.18 -13.23 -27.58
C ALA A 651 4.76 -12.82 -27.98
N ASP A 652 4.40 -11.58 -27.67
CA ASP A 652 3.40 -10.70 -28.31
C ASP A 652 3.44 -9.32 -27.60
N ASP A 653 2.87 -8.27 -28.20
CA ASP A 653 2.83 -6.86 -27.73
C ASP A 653 4.15 -6.03 -27.85
N LEU A 654 4.90 -6.24 -28.93
CA LEU A 654 5.71 -5.17 -29.56
C LEU A 654 5.40 -5.06 -31.07
N ASP A 655 4.10 -5.03 -31.40
CA ASP A 655 3.65 -4.42 -32.66
C ASP A 655 3.88 -2.91 -32.57
N VAL A 656 5.04 -2.47 -33.06
CA VAL A 656 5.22 -1.10 -33.52
C VAL A 656 4.63 -1.04 -34.92
N ASP A 657 3.59 -0.23 -35.12
CA ASP A 657 2.96 0.00 -36.43
C ASP A 657 3.99 0.55 -37.45
N ASP A 658 4.61 -0.37 -38.20
CA ASP A 658 5.47 -0.07 -39.34
C ASP A 658 4.59 -0.06 -40.62
N GLU A 659 3.78 1.00 -40.80
CA GLU A 659 3.13 1.25 -42.09
C GLU A 659 4.16 1.84 -43.10
N PRO A 660 4.42 1.17 -44.24
CA PRO A 660 5.33 1.66 -45.24
C PRO A 660 4.65 2.70 -46.15
N GLU A 661 4.86 3.99 -45.90
CA GLU A 661 4.41 5.02 -46.85
C GLU A 661 5.22 4.96 -48.16
N ASP A 662 4.54 4.52 -49.22
CA ASP A 662 5.04 4.35 -50.58
C ASP A 662 5.43 5.70 -51.24
N GLN A 663 6.47 5.68 -52.07
CA GLN A 663 7.01 6.87 -52.72
C GLN A 663 6.17 7.28 -53.94
N GLY A 664 5.03 7.94 -53.67
CA GLY A 664 4.23 8.65 -54.66
C GLY A 664 4.96 9.87 -55.23
N VAL A 665 5.52 9.73 -56.43
CA VAL A 665 6.16 10.83 -57.19
C VAL A 665 5.09 11.82 -57.68
N ASP A 666 5.21 13.10 -57.33
CA ASP A 666 4.64 14.18 -58.13
C ASP A 666 5.58 15.39 -58.22
N GLN A 667 5.80 15.86 -59.44
CA GLN A 667 6.57 17.07 -59.75
C GLN A 667 5.60 18.24 -59.93
N GLU A 668 5.63 19.27 -59.08
CA GLU A 668 5.28 20.62 -59.55
C GLU A 668 5.84 21.78 -58.71
N THR A 669 6.68 22.59 -59.36
CA THR A 669 6.90 24.03 -59.12
C THR A 669 7.20 24.55 -57.71
N LEU A 670 8.50 24.70 -57.40
CA LEU A 670 8.98 25.80 -56.53
C LEU A 670 9.35 27.01 -57.41
N ALA A 671 8.54 28.07 -57.34
CA ALA A 671 8.86 29.36 -57.94
C ALA A 671 9.75 30.18 -57.00
N VAL A 672 10.91 30.60 -57.49
CA VAL A 672 11.86 31.47 -56.77
C VAL A 672 11.26 32.87 -56.64
N ASN A 673 11.33 33.46 -55.43
CA ASN A 673 11.21 34.91 -55.22
C ASN A 673 11.94 35.28 -53.93
N ASP A 674 13.27 35.43 -54.03
CA ASP A 674 14.01 36.31 -53.12
C ASP A 674 13.67 37.77 -53.46
N ALA A 675 13.37 38.57 -52.45
CA ALA A 675 13.19 40.01 -52.60
C ALA A 675 13.87 40.73 -51.42
N ASP A 676 15.08 41.24 -51.68
CA ASP A 676 15.86 42.07 -50.77
C ASP A 676 15.12 43.36 -50.34
N GLY A 677 15.49 43.90 -49.17
CA GLY A 677 15.35 45.33 -48.93
C GLY A 677 15.26 45.78 -47.46
N GLU A 678 16.41 45.97 -46.80
CA GLU A 678 16.51 47.08 -45.84
C GLU A 678 16.91 48.37 -46.59
N PRO A 679 16.33 49.54 -46.25
CA PRO A 679 16.74 50.82 -46.82
C PRO A 679 17.93 51.43 -46.07
N GLN A 680 18.84 52.02 -46.83
CA GLN A 680 20.07 52.65 -46.37
C GLN A 680 19.81 54.10 -45.89
N LEU A 681 20.59 54.58 -44.92
CA LEU A 681 20.63 56.00 -44.52
C LEU A 681 21.79 56.75 -45.20
N ASP A 682 21.51 58.01 -45.50
CA ASP A 682 22.35 59.04 -46.12
C ASP A 682 23.82 59.11 -45.66
N ASP A 683 24.71 59.58 -46.55
CA ASP A 683 25.08 61.01 -46.57
C ASP A 683 25.98 61.37 -47.80
N ARG A 684 25.54 62.31 -48.67
CA ARG A 684 26.23 63.60 -48.96
C ARG A 684 26.06 64.23 -50.36
N ASP A 685 25.89 65.55 -50.29
CA ASP A 685 26.41 66.61 -51.16
C ASP A 685 25.88 66.82 -52.60
N ALA A 686 25.01 67.84 -52.71
CA ALA A 686 25.34 69.16 -53.29
C ALA A 686 24.66 69.63 -54.59
N LEU A 687 24.19 70.89 -54.48
CA LEU A 687 24.10 71.97 -55.49
C LEU A 687 22.91 72.06 -56.48
N ALA A 688 22.15 73.16 -56.27
CA ALA A 688 21.65 74.13 -57.25
C ALA A 688 20.40 73.82 -58.11
N ALA A 689 19.23 74.28 -57.62
CA ALA A 689 18.40 75.30 -58.27
C ALA A 689 17.44 75.95 -57.26
#